data_AF-A0A7J2ID71-F1
#
_entry.id   AF-A0A7J2ID71-F1
#
_cell.length_a   1.000
_cell.length_b   1.000
_cell.length_c   1.000
_cell.angle_alpha   90.00
_cell.angle_beta   90.00
_cell.angle_gamma   90.00
#
_symmetry.space_group_name_H-M   'P 1'
#
loop_
_entity.id
_entity.type
_entity.pdbx_description
1 polymer ?
#
loop_
_entity_poly.entity_id
_entity_poly.type
_entity_poly.pdbx_seq_one_letter_code
_entity_poly.pdbx_strand_id
1 'polypeptide(L)'
;LEGLIQYAERVARSEKESKLIQLKGVVDRYLKDNPDEKLLVFTEFKDTLYGLVENFESWGYRVAVIHGGMPMDQRIEEERKFRDETQVMVATDAAGEGLNLQFCRLMINYDLPWNPNRLEQRMGRIHRYGQKKKVFVFNLIYDETIEGRVLKKLLDKLKLMRERLGDSVFDVINEILRGVRLEDRIMEAILSGESEPLENWVDAQTESSFEQFKKALEEYALAGEHINLSEIQKEEPKSKINRIVPWDVERFTLFALKWVGGTFSPDRRNPRVFRISIPRIIQKQYNLPESFVKGIRVAFEREVARNAKPQAEFLAPGHPLFEVLCDHFLENDSPPQKAVLIDPDGNEGSLWIFRSRVVDGNGFPVLERLHTYFFDREKGEIYSIDPRKLWDLRSIEGDIDENLAIDMNEELEEVKKKVLDDLDRIYEEALERRKREAEIKKRHYEMTYSTLIRESNEKLLDYTRREMLGEDVRLAKTEEDKRMKALIKEKEEKLSALERERTLTRTDPELVAVALVIPPSKVKRDPKLKDVEELKRQVEMAGMAFVMEYESNQGRKPLDVSKEFLGYDILSSSEKGNERETRYIEVKSFKDTGPLELTSHEWQMAERLREDYWVYVVENALQKPRLTKIRDPAGTFREYREKIIKII
;
A
#
# COMPACT_ATOMS: atom_id res chain seq x y z
N LEU A 1 -10.13 -3.63 -60.68
CA LEU A 1 -9.46 -2.67 -59.80
C LEU A 1 -10.03 -1.25 -59.94
N GLU A 2 -10.07 -0.66 -61.14
CA GLU A 2 -10.60 0.71 -61.35
C GLU A 2 -12.04 0.92 -60.86
N GLY A 3 -12.93 -0.06 -61.02
CA GLY A 3 -14.29 0.02 -60.48
C GLY A 3 -14.36 0.02 -58.95
N LEU A 4 -13.42 -0.66 -58.26
CA LEU A 4 -13.32 -0.63 -56.80
C LEU A 4 -12.73 0.70 -56.33
N ILE A 5 -11.80 1.29 -57.09
CA ILE A 5 -11.24 2.63 -56.83
C ILE A 5 -12.34 3.68 -56.94
N GLN A 6 -13.13 3.67 -58.03
CA GLN A 6 -14.26 4.61 -58.18
C GLN A 6 -15.33 4.42 -57.10
N TYR A 7 -15.59 3.18 -56.68
CA TYR A 7 -16.51 2.90 -55.59
C TYR A 7 -15.97 3.44 -54.24
N ALA A 8 -14.70 3.20 -53.96
CA ALA A 8 -14.02 3.73 -52.77
C ALA A 8 -13.99 5.26 -52.75
N GLU A 9 -13.69 5.91 -53.88
CA GLU A 9 -13.73 7.38 -54.01
C GLU A 9 -15.14 7.94 -53.81
N ARG A 10 -16.18 7.24 -54.31
CA ARG A 10 -17.58 7.65 -54.15
C ARG A 10 -18.05 7.52 -52.69
N VAL A 11 -17.61 6.48 -51.99
CA VAL A 11 -17.87 6.27 -50.57
C VAL A 11 -17.08 7.29 -49.72
N ALA A 12 -15.81 7.54 -50.04
CA ALA A 12 -14.98 8.55 -49.37
C ALA A 12 -15.60 9.96 -49.49
N ARG A 13 -16.13 10.32 -50.66
CA ARG A 13 -16.84 11.60 -50.88
C ARG A 13 -18.21 11.70 -50.23
N SER A 14 -18.76 10.60 -49.71
CA SER A 14 -20.11 10.59 -49.13
C SER A 14 -20.18 11.10 -47.69
N GLU A 15 -19.03 11.41 -47.05
CA GLU A 15 -18.88 11.99 -45.68
C GLU A 15 -19.69 11.28 -44.58
N LYS A 16 -20.19 10.07 -44.81
CA LYS A 16 -20.95 9.27 -43.85
C LYS A 16 -20.11 8.14 -43.28
N GLU A 17 -18.92 8.46 -42.79
CA GLU A 17 -18.16 7.49 -42.00
C GLU A 17 -18.76 7.41 -40.59
N SER A 18 -19.43 6.29 -40.29
CA SER A 18 -20.12 6.08 -39.01
C SER A 18 -19.18 6.20 -37.80
N LYS A 19 -17.92 5.73 -37.91
CA LYS A 19 -16.90 5.89 -36.84
C LYS A 19 -16.56 7.37 -36.61
N LEU A 20 -16.42 8.16 -37.67
CA LEU A 20 -16.11 9.59 -37.58
C LEU A 20 -17.26 10.38 -36.92
N ILE A 21 -18.51 10.03 -37.22
CA ILE A 21 -19.69 10.62 -36.57
C ILE A 21 -19.69 10.32 -35.07
N GLN A 22 -19.40 9.07 -34.66
CA GLN A 22 -19.32 8.70 -33.25
C GLN A 22 -18.13 9.38 -32.56
N LEU A 23 -16.98 9.45 -33.22
CA LEU A 23 -15.80 10.19 -32.74
C LEU A 23 -16.15 11.64 -32.45
N LYS A 24 -16.79 12.33 -33.40
CA LYS A 24 -17.25 13.71 -33.23
C LYS A 24 -18.24 13.85 -32.07
N GLY A 25 -19.15 12.89 -31.89
CA GLY A 25 -20.07 12.88 -30.74
C GLY A 25 -19.37 12.78 -29.38
N VAL A 26 -18.26 12.02 -29.29
CA VAL A 26 -17.43 11.95 -28.06
C VAL A 26 -16.68 13.27 -27.84
N VAL A 27 -16.12 13.85 -28.90
CA VAL A 27 -15.41 15.13 -28.86
C VAL A 27 -16.34 16.25 -28.40
N ASP A 28 -17.52 16.38 -29.01
CA ASP A 28 -18.51 17.40 -28.66
C ASP A 28 -18.98 17.27 -27.20
N ARG A 29 -19.11 16.04 -26.69
CA ARG A 29 -19.57 15.79 -25.31
C ARG A 29 -18.51 16.09 -24.26
N TYR A 30 -17.24 15.79 -24.53
CA TYR A 30 -16.20 15.80 -23.49
C TYR A 30 -15.18 16.93 -23.63
N LEU A 31 -14.88 17.39 -24.86
CA LEU A 31 -13.84 18.40 -25.11
C LEU A 31 -14.39 19.81 -25.32
N LYS A 32 -15.62 19.95 -25.85
CA LYS A 32 -16.17 21.26 -26.24
C LYS A 32 -16.33 22.25 -25.09
N ASP A 33 -16.86 21.78 -23.95
CA ASP A 33 -17.11 22.60 -22.77
C ASP A 33 -16.00 22.48 -21.70
N ASN A 34 -14.96 21.67 -21.95
CA ASN A 34 -13.89 21.41 -20.99
C ASN A 34 -12.50 21.61 -21.61
N PRO A 35 -11.94 22.84 -21.59
CA PRO A 35 -10.65 23.15 -22.21
C PRO A 35 -9.46 22.42 -21.56
N ASP A 36 -9.59 22.04 -20.28
CA ASP A 36 -8.55 21.32 -19.53
C ASP A 36 -8.52 19.81 -19.83
N GLU A 37 -9.52 19.28 -20.55
CA GLU A 37 -9.59 17.87 -20.87
C GLU A 37 -8.69 17.51 -22.05
N LYS A 38 -8.06 16.34 -21.92
CA LYS A 38 -7.14 15.78 -22.89
C LYS A 38 -7.70 14.46 -23.43
N LEU A 39 -7.62 14.29 -24.74
CA LEU A 39 -8.11 13.12 -25.46
C LEU A 39 -6.96 12.44 -26.22
N LEU A 40 -6.80 11.15 -25.97
CA LEU A 40 -5.87 10.28 -26.68
C LEU A 40 -6.64 9.40 -27.67
N VAL A 41 -6.26 9.42 -28.95
CA VAL A 41 -6.85 8.58 -29.99
C VAL A 41 -5.80 7.62 -30.53
N PHE A 42 -6.09 6.32 -30.49
CA PHE A 42 -5.23 5.27 -31.06
C PHE A 42 -5.80 4.72 -32.37
N THR A 43 -4.93 4.52 -33.35
CA THR A 43 -5.21 3.81 -34.60
C THR A 43 -4.03 2.91 -34.99
N GLU A 44 -4.28 1.87 -35.77
CA GLU A 44 -3.21 0.96 -36.22
C GLU A 44 -2.42 1.53 -37.41
N PHE A 45 -3.08 2.31 -38.28
CA PHE A 45 -2.53 2.74 -39.56
C PHE A 45 -2.15 4.22 -39.59
N LYS A 46 -1.02 4.53 -40.22
CA LYS A 46 -0.53 5.92 -40.37
C LYS A 46 -1.46 6.78 -41.23
N ASP A 47 -2.03 6.20 -42.28
CA ASP A 47 -2.92 6.94 -43.20
C ASP A 47 -4.20 7.37 -42.48
N THR A 48 -4.78 6.47 -41.68
CA THR A 48 -5.91 6.78 -40.78
C THR A 48 -5.54 7.85 -39.78
N LEU A 49 -4.34 7.79 -39.19
CA LEU A 49 -3.86 8.82 -38.27
C LEU A 49 -3.85 10.21 -38.93
N TYR A 50 -3.28 10.36 -40.13
CA TYR A 50 -3.25 11.65 -40.81
C TYR A 50 -4.65 12.15 -41.19
N GLY A 51 -5.53 11.26 -41.67
CA GLY A 51 -6.93 11.62 -41.92
C GLY A 51 -7.65 12.08 -40.65
N LEU A 52 -7.37 11.46 -39.50
CA LEU A 52 -7.92 11.92 -38.22
C LEU A 52 -7.39 13.30 -37.82
N VAL A 53 -6.11 13.59 -38.05
CA VAL A 53 -5.52 14.92 -37.79
C VAL A 53 -6.26 15.99 -38.59
N GLU A 54 -6.41 15.80 -39.91
CA GLU A 54 -7.13 16.75 -40.78
C GLU A 54 -8.57 16.99 -40.29
N ASN A 55 -9.25 15.93 -39.89
CA ASN A 55 -10.60 16.03 -39.33
C ASN A 55 -10.65 16.84 -38.03
N PHE A 56 -9.75 16.56 -37.07
CA PHE A 56 -9.68 17.30 -35.81
C PHE A 56 -9.31 18.77 -36.00
N GLU A 57 -8.41 19.07 -36.94
CA GLU A 57 -8.04 20.44 -37.31
C GLU A 57 -9.22 21.17 -37.95
N SER A 58 -10.00 20.51 -38.81
CA SER A 58 -11.23 21.06 -39.39
C SER A 58 -12.30 21.38 -38.33
N TRP A 59 -12.28 20.67 -37.20
CA TRP A 59 -13.15 20.91 -36.05
C TRP A 59 -12.62 21.97 -35.09
N GLY A 60 -11.45 22.55 -35.38
CA GLY A 60 -10.84 23.65 -34.61
C GLY A 60 -9.92 23.21 -33.47
N TYR A 61 -9.50 21.94 -33.43
CA TYR A 61 -8.60 21.44 -32.39
C TYR A 61 -7.15 21.46 -32.86
N ARG A 62 -6.23 21.79 -31.94
CA ARG A 62 -4.79 21.53 -32.13
C ARG A 62 -4.50 20.08 -31.76
N VAL A 63 -3.70 19.41 -32.57
CA VAL A 63 -3.43 17.97 -32.46
C VAL A 63 -1.93 17.72 -32.32
N ALA A 64 -1.55 16.84 -31.39
CA ALA A 64 -0.22 16.26 -31.30
C ALA A 64 -0.20 14.89 -31.97
N VAL A 65 0.93 14.52 -32.58
CA VAL A 65 1.01 13.32 -33.43
C VAL A 65 2.19 12.45 -33.03
N ILE A 66 1.95 11.15 -32.83
CA ILE A 66 3.00 10.19 -32.51
C ILE A 66 2.86 8.92 -33.36
N HIS A 67 3.86 8.61 -34.19
CA HIS A 67 3.85 7.39 -35.00
C HIS A 67 5.21 6.66 -35.00
N GLY A 68 5.19 5.35 -35.32
CA GLY A 68 6.36 4.45 -35.25
C GLY A 68 7.64 4.94 -35.96
N GLY A 69 7.48 5.74 -37.01
CA GLY A 69 8.61 6.32 -37.76
C GLY A 69 9.29 7.56 -37.13
N MET A 70 8.82 8.06 -35.98
CA MET A 70 9.41 9.25 -35.35
C MET A 70 10.60 8.89 -34.45
N PRO A 71 11.70 9.67 -34.48
CA PRO A 71 12.80 9.59 -33.51
C PRO A 71 12.32 9.86 -32.08
N MET A 72 13.03 9.34 -31.08
CA MET A 72 12.66 9.46 -29.67
C MET A 72 12.52 10.93 -29.21
N ASP A 73 13.44 11.81 -29.62
CA ASP A 73 13.42 13.22 -29.23
C ASP A 73 12.16 13.94 -29.72
N GLN A 74 11.69 13.61 -30.93
CA GLN A 74 10.45 14.16 -31.49
C GLN A 74 9.22 13.62 -30.75
N ARG A 75 9.24 12.36 -30.29
CA ARG A 75 8.13 11.80 -29.48
C ARG A 75 8.01 12.50 -28.13
N ILE A 76 9.14 12.82 -27.49
CA ILE A 76 9.16 13.56 -26.21
C ILE A 76 8.62 14.98 -26.42
N GLU A 77 8.98 15.64 -27.52
CA GLU A 77 8.48 16.98 -27.83
C GLU A 77 6.97 16.97 -28.09
N GLU A 78 6.45 16.02 -28.86
CA GLU A 78 5.01 15.89 -29.11
C GLU A 78 4.24 15.47 -27.84
N GLU A 79 4.83 14.67 -26.93
CA GLU A 79 4.24 14.38 -25.62
C GLU A 79 4.12 15.67 -24.78
N ARG A 80 5.17 16.50 -24.78
CA ARG A 80 5.17 17.78 -24.07
C ARG A 80 4.13 18.74 -24.66
N LYS A 81 4.07 18.84 -25.98
CA LYS A 81 3.07 19.62 -26.71
C LYS A 81 1.65 19.16 -26.39
N PHE A 82 1.42 17.85 -26.27
CA PHE A 82 0.14 17.31 -25.83
C PHE A 82 -0.21 17.70 -24.39
N ARG A 83 0.78 17.69 -23.49
CA ARG A 83 0.58 18.08 -22.10
C ARG A 83 0.23 19.57 -21.97
N ASP A 84 1.03 20.42 -22.60
CA ASP A 84 1.05 21.86 -22.30
C ASP A 84 0.23 22.69 -23.31
N GLU A 85 0.09 22.25 -24.56
CA GLU A 85 -0.40 23.10 -25.65
C GLU A 85 -1.66 22.57 -26.36
N THR A 86 -1.80 21.26 -26.55
CA THR A 86 -2.90 20.68 -27.35
C THR A 86 -3.86 19.86 -26.51
N GLN A 87 -5.11 19.72 -26.98
CA GLN A 87 -6.13 18.92 -26.28
C GLN A 87 -6.22 17.48 -26.81
N VAL A 88 -5.77 17.25 -28.03
CA VAL A 88 -5.91 15.96 -28.72
C VAL A 88 -4.52 15.45 -29.10
N MET A 89 -4.30 14.15 -28.91
CA MET A 89 -3.18 13.42 -29.48
C MET A 89 -3.68 12.22 -30.26
N VAL A 90 -3.17 12.05 -31.48
CA VAL A 90 -3.41 10.85 -32.30
C VAL A 90 -2.12 10.04 -32.39
N ALA A 91 -2.19 8.76 -32.03
CA ALA A 91 -1.01 7.90 -31.94
C ALA A 91 -1.20 6.53 -32.60
N THR A 92 -0.12 5.98 -33.18
CA THR A 92 -0.07 4.57 -33.61
C THR A 92 0.49 3.66 -32.53
N ASP A 93 0.08 2.39 -32.52
CA ASP A 93 0.58 1.36 -31.58
C ASP A 93 2.11 1.32 -31.46
N ALA A 94 2.81 1.34 -32.59
CA ALA A 94 4.27 1.23 -32.64
C ALA A 94 5.04 2.39 -32.00
N ALA A 95 4.36 3.47 -31.59
CA ALA A 95 5.00 4.63 -30.96
C ALA A 95 4.38 5.08 -29.63
N GLY A 96 3.29 4.44 -29.19
CA GLY A 96 2.70 4.69 -27.86
C GLY A 96 3.41 3.95 -26.72
N GLU A 97 4.24 2.95 -27.02
CA GLU A 97 5.02 2.23 -26.02
C GLU A 97 6.08 3.13 -25.37
N GLY A 98 6.05 3.21 -24.03
CA GLY A 98 7.03 3.94 -23.22
C GLY A 98 6.58 5.33 -22.75
N LEU A 99 5.51 5.91 -23.31
CA LEU A 99 5.01 7.22 -22.92
C LEU A 99 4.22 7.18 -21.61
N ASN A 100 4.34 8.25 -20.81
CA ASN A 100 3.62 8.40 -19.55
C ASN A 100 2.51 9.46 -19.67
N LEU A 101 1.30 9.02 -20.03
CA LEU A 101 0.17 9.88 -20.37
C LEU A 101 -0.85 10.00 -19.23
N GLN A 102 -0.42 9.83 -17.98
CA GLN A 102 -1.28 9.87 -16.77
C GLN A 102 -2.05 11.19 -16.56
N PHE A 103 -1.67 12.28 -17.25
CA PHE A 103 -2.41 13.54 -17.24
C PHE A 103 -3.68 13.50 -18.12
N CYS A 104 -3.81 12.50 -18.99
CA CYS A 104 -4.95 12.24 -19.84
C CYS A 104 -5.90 11.23 -19.17
N ARG A 105 -7.22 11.44 -19.31
CA ARG A 105 -8.25 10.50 -18.79
C ARG A 105 -9.22 9.99 -19.85
N LEU A 106 -9.20 10.55 -21.05
CA LEU A 106 -10.08 10.15 -22.15
C LEU A 106 -9.24 9.43 -23.20
N MET A 107 -9.64 8.22 -23.58
CA MET A 107 -9.00 7.47 -24.64
C MET A 107 -10.01 6.85 -25.59
N ILE A 108 -9.74 6.95 -26.89
CA ILE A 108 -10.52 6.34 -27.94
C ILE A 108 -9.61 5.38 -28.71
N ASN A 109 -10.00 4.11 -28.79
CA ASN A 109 -9.47 3.19 -29.77
C ASN A 109 -10.32 3.32 -31.03
N TYR A 110 -9.78 4.02 -32.04
CA TYR A 110 -10.43 4.16 -33.35
C TYR A 110 -10.46 2.81 -34.07
N ASP A 111 -9.36 2.07 -33.96
CA ASP A 111 -9.22 0.68 -34.37
C ASP A 111 -8.79 -0.13 -33.15
N LEU A 112 -9.59 -1.16 -32.83
CA LEU A 112 -9.33 -2.01 -31.67
C LEU A 112 -8.34 -3.10 -32.07
N PRO A 113 -7.23 -3.27 -31.33
CA PRO A 113 -6.25 -4.29 -31.68
C PRO A 113 -6.83 -5.67 -31.37
N TRP A 114 -6.52 -6.61 -32.24
CA TRP A 114 -6.93 -8.01 -32.15
C TRP A 114 -6.20 -8.74 -31.02
N ASN A 115 -5.07 -8.16 -30.59
CA ASN A 115 -4.27 -8.62 -29.47
C ASN A 115 -4.68 -7.89 -28.16
N PRO A 116 -5.27 -8.62 -27.20
CA PRO A 116 -5.71 -8.06 -25.92
C PRO A 116 -4.58 -7.42 -25.09
N ASN A 117 -3.36 -7.94 -25.18
CA ASN A 117 -2.21 -7.36 -24.48
C ASN A 117 -1.88 -5.97 -24.99
N ARG A 118 -2.11 -5.69 -26.28
CA ARG A 118 -1.96 -4.33 -26.82
C ARG A 118 -3.03 -3.39 -26.26
N LEU A 119 -4.27 -3.86 -26.13
CA LEU A 119 -5.35 -3.08 -25.52
C LEU A 119 -5.03 -2.71 -24.06
N GLU A 120 -4.56 -3.69 -23.27
CA GLU A 120 -4.12 -3.50 -21.89
C GLU A 120 -2.98 -2.47 -21.82
N GLN A 121 -1.96 -2.62 -22.67
CA GLN A 121 -0.83 -1.69 -22.73
C GLN A 121 -1.23 -0.27 -23.13
N ARG A 122 -2.23 -0.08 -24.01
CA ARG A 122 -2.79 1.25 -24.36
C ARG A 122 -3.47 1.88 -23.14
N MET A 123 -4.32 1.13 -22.45
CA MET A 123 -5.02 1.59 -21.24
C MET A 123 -4.04 1.91 -20.10
N GLY A 124 -3.02 1.07 -19.93
CA GLY A 124 -1.94 1.26 -18.96
C GLY A 124 -1.09 2.51 -19.19
N ARG A 125 -1.31 3.31 -20.25
CA ARG A 125 -0.67 4.63 -20.44
C ARG A 125 -1.37 5.74 -19.66
N ILE A 126 -2.67 5.63 -19.47
CA ILE A 126 -3.53 6.64 -18.82
C ILE A 126 -4.09 6.17 -17.47
N HIS A 127 -4.21 4.85 -17.29
CA HIS A 127 -4.72 4.19 -16.10
C HIS A 127 -3.57 3.53 -15.34
N ARG A 128 -2.83 4.35 -14.58
CA ARG A 128 -1.73 3.91 -13.69
C ARG A 128 -1.99 4.39 -12.27
N TYR A 129 -1.34 3.74 -11.30
CA TYR A 129 -1.39 4.11 -9.89
C TYR A 129 -1.08 5.61 -9.70
N GLY A 130 -2.06 6.39 -9.20
CA GLY A 130 -1.94 7.85 -9.00
C GLY A 130 -2.86 8.73 -9.86
N GLN A 131 -3.62 8.14 -10.79
CA GLN A 131 -4.73 8.79 -11.50
C GLN A 131 -5.87 9.10 -10.52
N LYS A 132 -6.28 10.37 -10.42
CA LYS A 132 -7.34 10.83 -9.48
C LYS A 132 -8.70 10.98 -10.16
N LYS A 133 -8.74 11.08 -11.49
CA LYS A 133 -9.98 11.23 -12.27
C LYS A 133 -10.39 9.90 -12.88
N LYS A 134 -11.70 9.66 -12.99
CA LYS A 134 -12.24 8.47 -13.66
C LYS A 134 -11.78 8.46 -15.13
N VAL A 135 -11.14 7.36 -15.53
CA VAL A 135 -10.68 7.14 -16.91
C VAL A 135 -11.83 6.62 -17.75
N PHE A 136 -11.99 7.17 -18.94
CA PHE A 136 -12.97 6.73 -19.92
C PHE A 136 -12.24 6.19 -21.15
N VAL A 137 -12.52 4.93 -21.48
CA VAL A 137 -12.01 4.27 -22.68
C VAL A 137 -13.19 3.97 -23.59
N PHE A 138 -13.14 4.46 -24.82
CA PHE A 138 -14.14 4.22 -25.84
C PHE A 138 -13.53 3.34 -26.94
N ASN A 139 -14.20 2.24 -27.27
CA ASN A 139 -13.78 1.34 -28.34
C ASN A 139 -14.78 1.47 -29.49
N LEU A 140 -14.32 1.90 -30.67
CA LEU A 140 -15.18 2.02 -31.85
C LEU A 140 -15.14 0.71 -32.65
N ILE A 141 -16.30 0.05 -32.76
CA ILE A 141 -16.47 -1.22 -33.46
C ILE A 141 -17.64 -1.16 -34.44
N TYR A 142 -17.58 -1.93 -35.52
CA TYR A 142 -18.70 -2.11 -36.45
C TYR A 142 -19.48 -3.37 -36.06
N ASP A 143 -20.67 -3.21 -35.48
CA ASP A 143 -21.47 -4.34 -34.94
C ASP A 143 -21.90 -5.35 -36.02
N GLU A 144 -21.98 -4.91 -37.28
CA GLU A 144 -22.39 -5.74 -38.41
C GLU A 144 -21.27 -6.65 -38.96
N THR A 145 -20.02 -6.48 -38.51
CA THR A 145 -18.91 -7.34 -38.95
C THR A 145 -18.74 -8.56 -38.05
N ILE A 146 -18.24 -9.67 -38.61
CA ILE A 146 -17.92 -10.89 -37.83
C ILE A 146 -16.93 -10.54 -36.71
N GLU A 147 -15.90 -9.76 -37.03
CA GLU A 147 -14.93 -9.21 -36.07
C GLU A 147 -15.61 -8.39 -34.96
N GLY A 148 -16.50 -7.47 -35.33
CA GLY A 148 -17.17 -6.59 -34.39
C GLY A 148 -18.06 -7.33 -33.40
N ARG A 149 -18.78 -8.37 -33.85
CA ARG A 149 -19.59 -9.23 -32.97
C ARG A 149 -18.73 -9.96 -31.93
N VAL A 150 -17.60 -10.52 -32.36
CA VAL A 150 -16.66 -11.22 -31.47
C VAL A 150 -16.03 -10.27 -30.46
N LEU A 151 -15.54 -9.11 -30.91
CA LEU A 151 -14.93 -8.09 -30.05
C LEU A 151 -15.94 -7.49 -29.06
N LYS A 152 -17.18 -7.23 -29.50
CA LYS A 152 -18.26 -6.76 -28.62
C LYS A 152 -18.54 -7.75 -27.49
N LYS A 153 -18.66 -9.04 -27.83
CA LYS A 153 -18.92 -10.10 -26.85
C LYS A 153 -17.78 -10.22 -25.83
N LEU A 154 -16.53 -10.13 -26.29
CA LEU A 154 -15.35 -10.11 -25.42
C LEU A 154 -15.37 -8.88 -24.49
N LEU A 155 -15.65 -7.68 -25.01
CA LEU A 155 -15.73 -6.45 -24.21
C LEU A 155 -16.87 -6.48 -23.19
N ASP A 156 -18.04 -7.01 -23.55
CA ASP A 156 -19.19 -7.15 -22.65
C ASP A 156 -18.89 -8.12 -21.50
N LYS A 157 -18.17 -9.22 -21.78
CA LYS A 157 -17.72 -10.16 -20.74
C LYS A 157 -16.67 -9.54 -19.82
N LEU A 158 -15.68 -8.82 -20.36
CA LEU A 158 -14.71 -8.08 -19.56
C LEU A 158 -15.40 -7.04 -18.67
N LYS A 159 -16.45 -6.39 -19.17
CA LYS A 159 -17.25 -5.45 -18.37
C LYS A 159 -17.99 -6.14 -17.23
N LEU A 160 -18.60 -7.29 -17.48
CA LEU A 160 -19.27 -8.10 -16.45
C LEU A 160 -18.27 -8.59 -15.38
N MET A 161 -17.08 -9.01 -15.80
CA MET A 161 -15.99 -9.36 -14.88
C MET A 161 -15.60 -8.16 -14.03
N ARG A 162 -15.46 -6.96 -14.63
CA ARG A 162 -15.10 -5.71 -13.93
C ARG A 162 -16.12 -5.34 -12.85
N GLU A 163 -17.41 -5.57 -13.11
CA GLU A 163 -18.45 -5.34 -12.12
C GLU A 163 -18.38 -6.31 -10.92
N ARG A 164 -17.79 -7.50 -11.11
CA ARG A 164 -17.63 -8.52 -10.05
C ARG A 164 -16.30 -8.44 -9.29
N LEU A 165 -15.21 -8.05 -9.96
CA LEU A 165 -13.83 -8.07 -9.43
C LEU A 165 -13.23 -6.68 -9.17
N GLY A 166 -13.89 -5.59 -9.58
CA GLY A 166 -13.38 -4.22 -9.42
C GLY A 166 -12.34 -3.82 -10.48
N ASP A 167 -11.45 -2.87 -10.17
CA ASP A 167 -10.47 -2.30 -11.11
C ASP A 167 -9.35 -3.29 -11.50
N SER A 168 -9.23 -4.43 -10.82
CA SER A 168 -8.19 -5.46 -11.05
C SER A 168 -8.47 -6.38 -12.25
N VAL A 169 -9.56 -6.18 -12.98
CA VAL A 169 -9.95 -7.04 -14.13
C VAL A 169 -9.01 -6.94 -15.32
N PHE A 170 -8.20 -5.88 -15.36
CA PHE A 170 -7.31 -5.67 -16.49
C PHE A 170 -6.02 -6.49 -16.39
N ASP A 171 -5.53 -6.78 -15.18
CA ASP A 171 -4.43 -7.73 -14.94
C ASP A 171 -4.80 -9.16 -15.41
N VAL A 172 -6.10 -9.42 -15.52
CA VAL A 172 -6.73 -10.71 -15.88
C VAL A 172 -6.77 -10.94 -17.38
N ILE A 173 -6.82 -9.87 -18.18
CA ILE A 173 -6.90 -9.97 -19.65
C ILE A 173 -5.72 -10.77 -20.17
N ASN A 174 -4.54 -10.50 -19.63
CA ASN A 174 -3.30 -11.18 -20.00
C ASN A 174 -3.31 -12.67 -19.60
N GLU A 175 -3.94 -13.01 -18.48
CA GLU A 175 -4.01 -14.39 -17.97
C GLU A 175 -5.10 -15.22 -18.65
N ILE A 176 -6.27 -14.64 -18.95
CA ILE A 176 -7.36 -15.26 -19.72
C ILE A 176 -6.93 -15.58 -21.16
N LEU A 177 -6.12 -14.71 -21.76
CA LEU A 177 -5.82 -14.74 -23.20
C LEU A 177 -4.38 -15.20 -23.50
N ARG A 178 -3.65 -15.68 -22.47
CA ARG A 178 -2.33 -16.29 -22.60
C ARG A 178 -2.40 -17.52 -23.51
N GLY A 179 -1.66 -17.46 -24.63
CA GLY A 179 -1.58 -18.56 -25.60
C GLY A 179 -2.72 -18.62 -26.62
N VAL A 180 -3.69 -17.71 -26.58
CA VAL A 180 -4.77 -17.65 -27.55
C VAL A 180 -4.38 -16.72 -28.71
N ARG A 181 -4.30 -17.27 -29.92
CA ARG A 181 -4.18 -16.50 -31.16
C ARG A 181 -5.56 -16.11 -31.67
N LEU A 182 -6.15 -15.08 -31.05
CA LEU A 182 -7.48 -14.57 -31.39
C LEU A 182 -7.55 -14.14 -32.87
N GLU A 183 -6.44 -13.61 -33.39
CA GLU A 183 -6.23 -13.27 -34.80
C GLU A 183 -6.51 -14.45 -35.75
N ASP A 184 -5.87 -15.60 -35.51
CA ASP A 184 -6.00 -16.80 -36.35
C ASP A 184 -7.45 -17.33 -36.35
N ARG A 185 -8.14 -17.23 -35.20
CA ARG A 185 -9.52 -17.70 -35.05
C ARG A 185 -10.56 -16.77 -35.66
N ILE A 186 -10.39 -15.45 -35.52
CA ILE A 186 -11.26 -14.51 -36.21
C ILE A 186 -11.05 -14.63 -37.72
N MET A 187 -9.82 -14.86 -38.18
CA MET A 187 -9.55 -15.11 -39.60
C MET A 187 -10.21 -16.41 -40.08
N GLU A 188 -10.19 -17.48 -39.28
CA GLU A 188 -10.92 -18.72 -39.55
C GLU A 188 -12.44 -18.50 -39.63
N ALA A 189 -13.01 -17.71 -38.72
CA ALA A 189 -14.44 -17.37 -38.71
C ALA A 189 -14.86 -16.48 -39.90
N ILE A 190 -13.98 -15.58 -40.34
CA ILE A 190 -14.20 -14.78 -41.56
C ILE A 190 -14.18 -15.68 -42.80
N LEU A 191 -13.25 -16.63 -42.86
CA LEU A 191 -13.12 -17.58 -43.97
C LEU A 191 -14.27 -18.60 -44.02
N SER A 192 -14.79 -19.02 -42.85
CA SER A 192 -15.92 -19.96 -42.76
C SER A 192 -17.29 -19.28 -42.89
N GLY A 193 -17.37 -17.97 -42.63
CA GLY A 193 -18.62 -17.22 -42.61
C GLY A 193 -19.49 -17.43 -41.36
N GLU A 194 -19.01 -18.23 -40.39
CA GLU A 194 -19.74 -18.58 -39.17
C GLU A 194 -19.05 -17.97 -37.94
N SER A 195 -19.76 -17.10 -37.22
CA SER A 195 -19.26 -16.48 -35.97
C SER A 195 -19.66 -17.26 -34.71
N GLU A 196 -20.74 -18.06 -34.76
CA GLU A 196 -21.26 -18.81 -33.60
C GLU A 196 -20.23 -19.73 -32.92
N PRO A 197 -19.42 -20.53 -33.65
CA PRO A 197 -18.43 -21.40 -33.02
C PRO A 197 -17.38 -20.61 -32.23
N LEU A 198 -16.98 -19.44 -32.76
CA LEU A 198 -16.01 -18.57 -32.12
C LEU A 198 -16.63 -17.82 -30.93
N GLU A 199 -17.86 -17.36 -31.05
CA GLU A 199 -18.60 -16.70 -29.99
C GLU A 199 -18.87 -17.63 -28.80
N ASN A 200 -19.18 -18.90 -29.04
CA ASN A 200 -19.36 -19.92 -27.99
C ASN A 200 -18.01 -20.32 -27.36
N TRP A 201 -16.95 -20.33 -28.16
CA TRP A 201 -15.59 -20.55 -27.66
C TRP A 201 -15.14 -19.41 -26.72
N VAL A 202 -15.40 -18.15 -27.09
CA VAL A 202 -15.13 -16.99 -26.23
C VAL A 202 -15.92 -17.12 -24.92
N ASP A 203 -17.17 -17.56 -24.95
CA ASP A 203 -17.96 -17.79 -23.72
C ASP A 203 -17.33 -18.84 -22.80
N ALA A 204 -17.01 -20.02 -23.36
CA ALA A 204 -16.46 -21.12 -22.57
C ALA A 204 -15.07 -20.79 -21.99
N GLN A 205 -14.22 -20.14 -22.78
CA GLN A 205 -12.87 -19.79 -22.35
C GLN A 205 -12.87 -18.68 -21.32
N THR A 206 -13.69 -17.65 -21.50
CA THR A 206 -13.78 -16.51 -20.58
C THR A 206 -14.33 -16.93 -19.21
N GLU A 207 -15.31 -17.85 -19.17
CA GLU A 207 -15.86 -18.38 -17.90
C GLU A 207 -14.87 -19.32 -17.18
N SER A 208 -14.22 -20.22 -17.93
CA SER A 208 -13.20 -21.14 -17.37
C SER A 208 -12.00 -20.37 -16.79
N SER A 209 -11.52 -19.37 -17.51
CA SER A 209 -10.40 -18.53 -17.08
C SER A 209 -10.80 -17.56 -15.97
N PHE A 210 -12.06 -17.09 -15.92
CA PHE A 210 -12.57 -16.32 -14.78
C PHE A 210 -12.51 -17.12 -13.48
N GLU A 211 -12.95 -18.38 -13.52
CA GLU A 211 -13.01 -19.21 -12.32
C GLU A 211 -11.60 -19.64 -11.88
N GLN A 212 -10.70 -19.88 -12.84
CA GLN A 212 -9.28 -20.08 -12.56
C GLN A 212 -8.62 -18.84 -11.96
N PHE A 213 -8.92 -17.66 -12.50
CA PHE A 213 -8.36 -16.41 -12.00
C PHE A 213 -8.94 -16.02 -10.64
N LYS A 214 -10.23 -16.18 -10.41
CA LYS A 214 -10.85 -15.98 -9.10
C LYS A 214 -10.21 -16.89 -8.07
N LYS A 215 -9.99 -18.15 -8.43
CA LYS A 215 -9.27 -19.11 -7.58
C LYS A 215 -7.81 -18.70 -7.37
N ALA A 216 -7.13 -18.24 -8.40
CA ALA A 216 -5.77 -17.72 -8.31
C ALA A 216 -5.70 -16.46 -7.44
N LEU A 217 -6.67 -15.54 -7.52
CA LEU A 217 -6.72 -14.29 -6.78
C LEU A 217 -7.13 -14.52 -5.32
N GLU A 218 -8.03 -15.48 -5.07
CA GLU A 218 -8.25 -16.04 -3.74
C GLU A 218 -6.95 -16.67 -3.21
N GLU A 219 -6.19 -17.39 -4.03
CA GLU A 219 -4.89 -17.98 -3.68
C GLU A 219 -3.76 -16.94 -3.50
N TYR A 220 -3.76 -15.81 -4.24
CA TYR A 220 -2.79 -14.71 -4.14
C TYR A 220 -3.09 -13.77 -2.96
N ALA A 221 -4.38 -13.47 -2.70
CA ALA A 221 -4.81 -12.78 -1.48
C ALA A 221 -4.40 -13.55 -0.22
N LEU A 222 -4.20 -14.85 -0.37
CA LEU A 222 -3.74 -15.76 0.64
C LEU A 222 -2.18 -15.86 0.70
N ALA A 223 -1.44 -15.60 -0.38
CA ALA A 223 0.01 -15.90 -0.52
C ALA A 223 1.02 -14.81 -0.09
N GLY A 224 0.57 -13.61 0.30
CA GLY A 224 1.45 -12.58 0.87
C GLY A 224 1.16 -11.21 0.29
N GLU A 225 0.76 -10.29 1.17
CA GLU A 225 0.54 -8.86 0.91
C GLU A 225 -0.21 -8.54 -0.39
N HIS A 226 -1.54 -8.72 -0.41
CA HIS A 226 -2.52 -7.65 -0.65
C HIS A 226 -3.97 -8.20 -0.61
N ILE A 227 -4.72 -7.68 0.37
CA ILE A 227 -6.17 -7.45 0.40
C ILE A 227 -7.08 -8.69 0.29
N ASN A 228 -7.30 -9.32 1.44
CA ASN A 228 -8.48 -10.13 1.70
C ASN A 228 -9.65 -9.19 2.08
N LEU A 229 -10.49 -8.81 1.10
CA LEU A 229 -11.57 -7.80 1.25
C LEU A 229 -12.55 -8.07 2.41
N SER A 230 -12.70 -9.33 2.81
CA SER A 230 -13.61 -9.75 3.89
C SER A 230 -12.98 -9.74 5.28
N GLU A 231 -11.64 -9.88 5.40
CA GLU A 231 -10.90 -9.73 6.66
C GLU A 231 -10.60 -8.25 6.96
N ILE A 232 -10.39 -7.41 5.93
CA ILE A 232 -10.22 -5.95 6.10
C ILE A 232 -11.38 -5.31 6.86
N GLN A 233 -12.63 -5.73 6.61
CA GLN A 233 -13.80 -5.20 7.33
C GLN A 233 -13.87 -5.62 8.80
N LYS A 234 -13.30 -6.78 9.17
CA LYS A 234 -13.29 -7.27 10.56
C LYS A 234 -12.08 -6.77 11.35
N GLU A 235 -10.97 -6.46 10.68
CA GLU A 235 -9.74 -5.93 11.27
C GLU A 235 -9.61 -4.40 11.21
N GLU A 236 -10.60 -3.69 10.65
CA GLU A 236 -10.63 -2.22 10.53
C GLU A 236 -10.16 -1.46 11.79
N PRO A 237 -10.55 -1.81 13.04
CA PRO A 237 -10.12 -1.06 14.21
C PRO A 237 -8.63 -1.27 14.51
N LYS A 238 -8.12 -2.50 14.48
CA LYS A 238 -6.70 -2.80 14.77
C LYS A 238 -5.79 -2.26 13.67
N SER A 239 -6.22 -2.39 12.41
CA SER A 239 -5.49 -1.83 11.25
C SER A 239 -5.44 -0.30 11.32
N LYS A 240 -6.55 0.36 11.67
CA LYS A 240 -6.56 1.81 11.94
C LYS A 240 -5.62 2.18 13.08
N ILE A 241 -5.63 1.46 14.20
CA ILE A 241 -4.76 1.74 15.37
C ILE A 241 -3.27 1.53 15.05
N ASN A 242 -2.90 0.53 14.25
CA ASN A 242 -1.50 0.19 13.96
C ASN A 242 -0.94 0.84 12.68
N ARG A 243 -1.75 1.62 11.96
CA ARG A 243 -1.35 2.26 10.70
C ARG A 243 -0.21 3.25 10.92
N ILE A 244 0.93 3.01 10.28
CA ILE A 244 2.04 3.98 10.24
C ILE A 244 1.52 5.28 9.60
N VAL A 245 1.62 6.38 10.34
CA VAL A 245 1.27 7.70 9.81
C VAL A 245 2.52 8.36 9.20
N PRO A 246 2.36 9.27 8.21
CA PRO A 246 3.48 10.03 7.65
C PRO A 246 4.45 10.62 8.67
N TRP A 247 3.92 11.03 9.82
CA TRP A 247 4.69 11.61 10.91
C TRP A 247 5.61 10.60 11.61
N ASP A 248 5.21 9.32 11.72
CA ASP A 248 6.07 8.24 12.25
C ASP A 248 7.32 8.10 11.38
N VAL A 249 7.10 8.09 10.05
CA VAL A 249 8.16 7.99 9.04
C VAL A 249 9.08 9.21 9.11
N GLU A 250 8.50 10.41 9.21
CA GLU A 250 9.24 11.67 9.36
C GLU A 250 10.15 11.65 10.59
N ARG A 251 9.58 11.40 11.77
CA ARG A 251 10.30 11.39 13.05
C ARG A 251 11.38 10.32 13.09
N PHE A 252 11.06 9.09 12.67
CA PHE A 252 12.04 8.01 12.61
C PHE A 252 13.21 8.40 11.68
N THR A 253 12.90 8.86 10.46
CA THR A 253 13.93 9.24 9.49
C THR A 253 14.83 10.34 10.04
N LEU A 254 14.25 11.35 10.68
CA LEU A 254 14.99 12.43 11.34
C LEU A 254 15.95 11.94 12.41
N PHE A 255 15.46 11.10 13.30
CA PHE A 255 16.22 10.56 14.41
C PHE A 255 17.35 9.63 13.91
N ALA A 256 17.00 8.72 12.99
CA ALA A 256 17.91 7.77 12.37
C ALA A 256 19.04 8.49 11.63
N LEU A 257 18.72 9.53 10.84
CA LEU A 257 19.71 10.32 10.11
C LEU A 257 20.73 10.99 11.03
N LYS A 258 20.27 11.56 12.14
CA LYS A 258 21.17 12.19 13.12
C LYS A 258 22.18 11.17 13.67
N TRP A 259 21.74 9.95 13.93
CA TRP A 259 22.59 8.86 14.44
C TRP A 259 23.59 8.35 13.42
N VAL A 260 23.17 8.14 12.17
CA VAL A 260 24.09 7.67 11.12
C VAL A 260 25.02 8.76 10.60
N GLY A 261 24.88 10.01 11.06
CA GLY A 261 25.69 11.17 10.63
C GLY A 261 25.21 11.84 9.33
N GLY A 262 23.96 11.61 8.94
CA GLY A 262 23.30 12.25 7.81
C GLY A 262 22.95 13.72 8.09
N THR A 263 22.61 14.45 7.03
CA THR A 263 22.09 15.83 7.14
C THR A 263 20.63 15.88 6.77
N PHE A 264 19.91 16.76 7.47
CA PHE A 264 18.51 17.05 7.22
C PHE A 264 18.30 18.55 7.29
N SER A 265 17.63 19.13 6.29
CA SER A 265 17.29 20.55 6.29
C SER A 265 15.97 20.81 5.55
N PRO A 266 15.11 21.71 6.05
CA PRO A 266 13.93 22.13 5.31
C PRO A 266 14.32 22.86 4.03
N ASP A 267 13.54 22.64 2.96
CA ASP A 267 13.69 23.34 1.70
C ASP A 267 13.29 24.81 1.86
N ARG A 268 14.08 25.70 1.27
CA ARG A 268 13.82 27.15 1.31
C ARG A 268 12.48 27.56 0.70
N ARG A 269 11.93 26.78 -0.24
CA ARG A 269 10.70 27.10 -0.98
C ARG A 269 9.45 26.51 -0.35
N ASN A 270 9.57 25.39 0.34
CA ASN A 270 8.44 24.73 0.99
C ASN A 270 8.95 24.07 2.28
N PRO A 271 8.55 24.54 3.46
CA PRO A 271 9.03 24.00 4.73
C PRO A 271 8.60 22.54 4.98
N ARG A 272 7.64 22.02 4.20
CA ARG A 272 7.21 20.61 4.24
C ARG A 272 8.00 19.68 3.30
N VAL A 273 8.92 20.23 2.53
CA VAL A 273 9.88 19.47 1.71
C VAL A 273 11.22 19.56 2.40
N PHE A 274 11.94 18.45 2.45
CA PHE A 274 13.21 18.35 3.15
C PHE A 274 14.31 17.90 2.21
N ARG A 275 15.51 18.40 2.44
CA ARG A 275 16.72 17.94 1.78
C ARG A 275 17.48 17.03 2.74
N ILE A 276 17.65 15.78 2.31
CA ILE A 276 18.25 14.71 3.11
C ILE A 276 19.50 14.18 2.42
N SER A 277 20.60 14.05 3.17
CA SER A 277 21.80 13.36 2.71
C SER A 277 22.30 12.33 3.71
N ILE A 278 22.89 11.24 3.22
CA ILE A 278 23.57 10.23 4.04
C ILE A 278 25.09 10.27 3.86
N PRO A 279 25.88 9.79 4.82
CA PRO A 279 27.33 9.65 4.65
C PRO A 279 27.70 8.59 3.62
N ARG A 280 28.90 8.75 3.03
CA ARG A 280 29.47 7.77 2.08
C ARG A 280 29.63 6.36 2.66
N ILE A 281 29.78 6.24 3.98
CA ILE A 281 29.94 4.93 4.65
C ILE A 281 28.66 4.12 4.51
N ILE A 282 27.52 4.70 4.90
CA ILE A 282 26.18 4.08 4.78
C ILE A 282 25.85 3.80 3.30
N GLN A 283 26.14 4.76 2.41
CA GLN A 283 25.91 4.57 0.98
C GLN A 283 26.65 3.35 0.41
N LYS A 284 27.91 3.14 0.79
CA LYS A 284 28.70 1.98 0.33
C LYS A 284 28.24 0.67 0.97
N GLN A 285 27.91 0.70 2.26
CA GLN A 285 27.49 -0.49 3.00
C GLN A 285 26.22 -1.11 2.42
N TYR A 286 25.24 -0.27 2.07
CA TYR A 286 23.94 -0.71 1.54
C TYR A 286 23.78 -0.50 0.02
N ASN A 287 24.89 -0.24 -0.68
CA ASN A 287 24.93 -0.07 -2.13
C ASN A 287 23.88 0.92 -2.71
N LEU A 288 23.68 2.05 -2.01
CA LEU A 288 22.72 3.07 -2.43
C LEU A 288 23.27 3.96 -3.58
N PRO A 289 22.41 4.57 -4.42
CA PRO A 289 22.83 5.54 -5.42
C PRO A 289 23.62 6.73 -4.85
N GLU A 290 24.58 7.28 -5.63
CA GLU A 290 25.37 8.45 -5.20
C GLU A 290 24.51 9.72 -4.95
N SER A 291 23.30 9.78 -5.51
CA SER A 291 22.37 10.90 -5.30
C SER A 291 22.05 11.10 -3.81
N PHE A 292 22.00 10.02 -3.02
CA PHE A 292 21.74 10.08 -1.58
C PHE A 292 22.85 10.78 -0.79
N VAL A 293 24.09 10.78 -1.29
CA VAL A 293 25.22 11.51 -0.67
C VAL A 293 25.17 13.00 -1.04
N LYS A 294 24.76 13.32 -2.27
CA LYS A 294 24.63 14.72 -2.76
C LYS A 294 23.40 15.45 -2.18
N GLY A 295 22.49 14.67 -1.61
CA GLY A 295 21.28 15.13 -0.96
C GLY A 295 20.07 15.15 -1.89
N ILE A 296 19.05 14.38 -1.54
CA ILE A 296 17.78 14.28 -2.27
C ILE A 296 16.71 15.16 -1.63
N ARG A 297 15.67 15.50 -2.40
CA ARG A 297 14.52 16.28 -1.92
C ARG A 297 13.36 15.34 -1.69
N VAL A 298 12.84 15.32 -0.47
CA VAL A 298 11.79 14.40 -0.05
C VAL A 298 10.64 15.13 0.63
N ALA A 299 9.47 14.51 0.61
CA ALA A 299 8.35 14.89 1.46
C ALA A 299 7.68 13.62 2.01
N PHE A 300 7.21 13.69 3.25
CA PHE A 300 6.53 12.58 3.93
C PHE A 300 5.03 12.55 3.66
N GLU A 301 4.47 13.60 3.06
CA GLU A 301 3.08 13.66 2.60
C GLU A 301 3.01 13.52 1.08
N ARG A 302 2.17 12.59 0.59
CA ARG A 302 2.02 12.31 -0.85
C ARG A 302 1.59 13.55 -1.65
N GLU A 303 0.70 14.37 -1.08
CA GLU A 303 0.23 15.59 -1.74
C GLU A 303 1.32 16.66 -1.83
N VAL A 304 2.14 16.79 -0.78
CA VAL A 304 3.27 17.72 -0.75
C VAL A 304 4.34 17.29 -1.74
N ALA A 305 4.70 16.00 -1.79
CA ALA A 305 5.67 15.47 -2.74
C ALA A 305 5.26 15.74 -4.19
N ARG A 306 3.97 15.50 -4.52
CA ARG A 306 3.41 15.70 -5.86
C ARG A 306 3.36 17.18 -6.28
N ASN A 307 3.09 18.08 -5.33
CA ASN A 307 2.91 19.51 -5.62
C ASN A 307 4.22 20.32 -5.52
N ALA A 308 5.31 19.73 -5.04
CA ALA A 308 6.60 20.39 -4.92
C ALA A 308 7.19 20.76 -6.29
N LYS A 309 7.75 21.98 -6.40
CA LYS A 309 8.52 22.45 -7.58
C LYS A 309 9.92 22.95 -7.16
N PRO A 310 11.03 22.28 -7.56
CA PRO A 310 11.11 21.03 -8.35
C PRO A 310 10.42 19.84 -7.66
N GLN A 311 10.25 18.72 -8.38
CA GLN A 311 9.65 17.51 -7.82
C GLN A 311 10.43 17.01 -6.59
N ALA A 312 9.71 16.51 -5.58
CA ALA A 312 10.27 15.85 -4.41
C ALA A 312 9.82 14.39 -4.39
N GLU A 313 10.67 13.51 -3.87
CA GLU A 313 10.37 12.09 -3.69
C GLU A 313 9.45 11.90 -2.48
N PHE A 314 8.52 10.95 -2.58
CA PHE A 314 7.64 10.61 -1.46
C PHE A 314 8.35 9.56 -0.60
N LEU A 315 8.74 9.95 0.61
CA LEU A 315 9.45 9.06 1.55
C LEU A 315 8.43 8.38 2.45
N ALA A 316 8.31 7.07 2.30
CA ALA A 316 7.38 6.18 2.99
C ALA A 316 7.99 4.76 3.04
N PRO A 317 7.39 3.81 3.80
CA PRO A 317 7.79 2.40 3.72
C PRO A 317 7.82 1.90 2.26
N GLY A 318 8.87 1.16 1.91
CA GLY A 318 9.22 0.77 0.54
C GLY A 318 10.17 1.72 -0.19
N HIS A 319 10.47 2.89 0.38
CA HIS A 319 11.46 3.81 -0.17
C HIS A 319 12.89 3.33 0.17
N PRO A 320 13.85 3.23 -0.78
CA PRO A 320 15.17 2.63 -0.54
C PRO A 320 15.94 3.22 0.65
N LEU A 321 15.89 4.55 0.83
CA LEU A 321 16.52 5.19 1.99
C LEU A 321 15.86 4.80 3.32
N PHE A 322 14.54 4.65 3.34
CA PHE A 322 13.82 4.32 4.56
C PHE A 322 14.12 2.88 4.98
N GLU A 323 14.07 1.93 4.03
CA GLU A 323 14.44 0.53 4.25
C GLU A 323 15.88 0.40 4.76
N VAL A 324 16.84 1.09 4.13
CA VAL A 324 18.23 1.05 4.58
C VAL A 324 18.41 1.59 5.99
N LEU A 325 17.68 2.65 6.37
CA LEU A 325 17.72 3.15 7.74
C LEU A 325 17.13 2.11 8.70
N CYS A 326 16.02 1.45 8.36
CA CYS A 326 15.46 0.37 9.18
C CYS A 326 16.45 -0.79 9.33
N ASP A 327 16.96 -1.32 8.23
CA ASP A 327 17.91 -2.43 8.21
C ASP A 327 19.16 -2.11 9.06
N HIS A 328 19.69 -0.88 8.94
CA HIS A 328 20.84 -0.46 9.73
C HIS A 328 20.63 -0.53 11.24
N PHE A 329 19.42 -0.24 11.74
CA PHE A 329 19.14 -0.33 13.18
C PHE A 329 18.64 -1.71 13.61
N LEU A 330 18.12 -2.53 12.70
CA LEU A 330 17.64 -3.88 13.00
C LEU A 330 18.75 -4.93 12.96
N GLU A 331 19.70 -4.80 12.02
CA GLU A 331 20.82 -5.73 11.81
C GLU A 331 22.00 -5.49 12.74
N ASN A 332 22.15 -4.28 13.28
CA ASN A 332 23.22 -3.98 14.22
C ASN A 332 22.86 -4.56 15.60
N ASP A 333 23.45 -5.71 15.95
CA ASP A 333 23.44 -6.29 17.29
C ASP A 333 24.15 -5.35 18.27
N SER A 334 23.40 -4.36 18.76
CA SER A 334 23.84 -3.43 19.78
C SER A 334 23.63 -4.05 21.15
N PRO A 335 24.55 -3.85 22.11
CA PRO A 335 24.31 -4.31 23.48
C PRO A 335 23.03 -3.66 24.04
N PRO A 336 22.37 -4.30 25.02
CA PRO A 336 21.15 -3.77 25.61
C PRO A 336 21.35 -2.34 26.11
N GLN A 337 20.54 -1.42 25.63
CA GLN A 337 20.65 0.00 25.99
C GLN A 337 20.10 0.22 27.40
N LYS A 338 20.75 1.07 28.19
CA LYS A 338 20.34 1.40 29.56
C LYS A 338 20.12 2.90 29.67
N ALA A 339 18.98 3.30 30.20
CA ALA A 339 18.64 4.71 30.39
C ALA A 339 17.98 4.94 31.76
N VAL A 340 18.03 6.18 32.23
CA VAL A 340 17.18 6.64 33.33
C VAL A 340 16.33 7.79 32.78
N LEU A 341 15.02 7.67 32.93
CA LEU A 341 14.03 8.56 32.35
C LEU A 341 13.09 9.08 33.44
N ILE A 342 12.54 10.27 33.21
CA ILE A 342 11.59 10.91 34.11
C ILE A 342 10.19 10.76 33.52
N ASP A 343 9.25 10.24 34.30
CA ASP A 343 7.83 10.26 33.93
C ASP A 343 7.16 11.54 34.48
N PRO A 344 6.68 12.47 33.63
CA PRO A 344 5.93 13.63 34.08
C PRO A 344 4.68 13.30 34.90
N ASP A 345 4.13 12.10 34.72
CA ASP A 345 2.92 11.63 35.43
C ASP A 345 3.22 11.13 36.84
N GLY A 346 4.50 11.05 37.22
CA GLY A 346 4.93 10.69 38.58
C GLY A 346 5.01 9.19 38.85
N ASN A 347 4.94 8.33 37.83
CA ASN A 347 5.12 6.89 38.01
C ASN A 347 6.57 6.55 38.35
N GLU A 348 6.75 5.55 39.21
CA GLU A 348 8.05 4.98 39.56
C GLU A 348 8.11 3.49 39.19
N GLY A 349 9.13 3.11 38.43
CA GLY A 349 9.22 1.72 37.97
C GLY A 349 10.39 1.43 37.05
N SER A 350 10.34 0.28 36.41
CA SER A 350 11.30 -0.12 35.38
C SER A 350 10.60 -0.53 34.08
N LEU A 351 11.13 -0.03 32.97
CA LEU A 351 10.65 -0.29 31.63
C LEU A 351 11.60 -1.27 30.94
N TRP A 352 11.04 -2.36 30.42
CA TRP A 352 11.80 -3.45 29.79
C TRP A 352 11.32 -3.67 28.38
N ILE A 353 12.26 -3.71 27.43
CA ILE A 353 11.97 -3.91 26.01
C ILE A 353 12.66 -5.18 25.54
N PHE A 354 11.85 -6.16 25.14
CA PHE A 354 12.30 -7.44 24.60
C PHE A 354 11.93 -7.57 23.14
N ARG A 355 12.81 -8.20 22.36
CA ARG A 355 12.60 -8.58 20.98
C ARG A 355 12.45 -10.09 20.91
N SER A 356 11.26 -10.51 20.54
CA SER A 356 10.92 -11.92 20.36
C SER A 356 10.89 -12.23 18.88
N ARG A 357 11.63 -13.27 18.46
CA ARG A 357 11.65 -13.77 17.09
C ARG A 357 11.19 -15.24 17.06
N VAL A 358 10.37 -15.54 16.07
CA VAL A 358 10.05 -16.92 15.68
C VAL A 358 10.66 -17.13 14.31
N VAL A 359 11.60 -18.06 14.21
CA VAL A 359 12.32 -18.34 12.96
C VAL A 359 11.83 -19.66 12.36
N ASP A 360 11.94 -19.79 11.04
CA ASP A 360 11.68 -21.05 10.38
C ASP A 360 12.89 -21.99 10.42
N GLY A 361 12.74 -23.20 9.85
CA GLY A 361 13.81 -24.20 9.77
C GLY A 361 15.01 -23.78 8.93
N ASN A 362 14.92 -22.66 8.19
CA ASN A 362 16.03 -22.09 7.44
C ASN A 362 16.68 -20.90 8.17
N GLY A 363 16.17 -20.52 9.35
CA GLY A 363 16.67 -19.41 10.14
C GLY A 363 16.11 -18.04 9.76
N PHE A 364 15.11 -17.96 8.88
CA PHE A 364 14.47 -16.69 8.53
C PHE A 364 13.41 -16.32 9.58
N PRO A 365 13.34 -15.04 10.03
CA PRO A 365 12.31 -14.59 10.95
C PRO A 365 10.95 -14.65 10.26
N VAL A 366 10.02 -15.42 10.83
CA VAL A 366 8.62 -15.54 10.39
C VAL A 366 7.76 -14.46 11.04
N LEU A 367 8.01 -14.23 12.33
CA LEU A 367 7.34 -13.21 13.11
C LEU A 367 8.34 -12.61 14.08
N GLU A 368 8.37 -11.29 14.13
CA GLU A 368 9.19 -10.51 15.04
C GLU A 368 8.29 -9.50 15.75
N ARG A 369 8.42 -9.42 17.08
CA ARG A 369 7.63 -8.51 17.89
C ARG A 369 8.48 -7.89 18.99
N LEU A 370 8.27 -6.59 19.19
CA LEU A 370 8.78 -5.87 20.35
C LEU A 370 7.73 -5.95 21.46
N HIS A 371 8.15 -6.44 22.62
CA HIS A 371 7.37 -6.44 23.84
C HIS A 371 7.91 -5.37 24.77
N THR A 372 7.02 -4.53 25.28
CA THR A 372 7.37 -3.53 26.27
C THR A 372 6.59 -3.79 27.54
N TYR A 373 7.29 -3.93 28.66
CA TYR A 373 6.70 -4.16 29.97
C TYR A 373 7.11 -3.05 30.92
N PHE A 374 6.15 -2.57 31.71
CA PHE A 374 6.38 -1.65 32.81
C PHE A 374 6.16 -2.38 34.14
N PHE A 375 7.20 -2.42 34.96
CA PHE A 375 7.14 -2.90 36.33
C PHE A 375 6.90 -1.70 37.26
N ASP A 376 5.70 -1.64 37.86
CA ASP A 376 5.35 -0.60 38.84
C ASP A 376 5.90 -1.02 40.21
N ARG A 377 6.84 -0.24 40.75
CA ARG A 377 7.48 -0.56 42.04
C ARG A 377 6.65 -0.23 43.25
N GLU A 378 5.70 0.70 43.12
CA GLU A 378 4.79 1.02 44.23
C GLU A 378 3.77 -0.10 44.43
N LYS A 379 3.31 -0.71 43.32
CA LYS A 379 2.29 -1.77 43.34
C LYS A 379 2.86 -3.19 43.27
N GLY A 380 4.08 -3.37 42.78
CA GLY A 380 4.67 -4.68 42.51
C GLY A 380 3.95 -5.44 41.38
N GLU A 381 3.40 -4.72 40.40
CA GLU A 381 2.64 -5.29 39.28
C GLU A 381 3.34 -5.01 37.93
N ILE A 382 3.17 -5.93 36.98
CA ILE A 382 3.72 -5.82 35.62
C ILE A 382 2.60 -5.55 34.63
N TYR A 383 2.76 -4.49 33.84
CA TYR A 383 1.83 -4.11 32.78
C TYR A 383 2.50 -4.25 31.41
N SER A 384 1.79 -4.80 30.44
CA SER A 384 2.18 -4.72 29.02
C SER A 384 1.76 -3.37 28.48
N ILE A 385 2.68 -2.62 27.88
CA ILE A 385 2.45 -1.25 27.43
C ILE A 385 2.85 -1.07 25.97
N ASP A 386 2.31 -0.03 25.32
CA ASP A 386 2.79 0.37 23.99
C ASP A 386 4.22 0.94 24.08
N PRO A 387 5.17 0.51 23.23
CA PRO A 387 6.53 1.05 23.19
C PRO A 387 6.62 2.58 23.07
N ARG A 388 5.58 3.21 22.50
CA ARG A 388 5.49 4.66 22.32
C ARG A 388 5.42 5.44 23.62
N LYS A 389 5.11 4.82 24.77
CA LYS A 389 5.22 5.47 26.09
C LYS A 389 6.61 6.06 26.33
N LEU A 390 7.66 5.49 25.73
CA LEU A 390 9.01 6.05 25.71
C LEU A 390 9.05 7.53 25.27
N TRP A 391 8.13 7.96 24.41
CA TRP A 391 8.11 9.32 23.88
C TRP A 391 7.54 10.35 24.85
N ASP A 392 6.79 9.92 25.86
CA ASP A 392 6.23 10.80 26.88
C ASP A 392 7.22 10.99 28.04
N LEU A 393 8.20 10.09 28.15
CA LEU A 393 9.27 10.15 29.14
C LEU A 393 10.34 11.18 28.74
N ARG A 394 10.91 11.84 29.74
CA ARG A 394 11.94 12.88 29.55
C ARG A 394 13.32 12.38 29.96
N SER A 395 14.35 12.85 29.27
CA SER A 395 15.73 12.66 29.70
C SER A 395 16.04 13.50 30.95
N ILE A 396 16.95 13.01 31.79
CA ILE A 396 17.39 13.73 32.98
C ILE A 396 18.35 14.86 32.58
N GLU A 397 18.01 16.09 32.95
CA GLU A 397 18.90 17.25 32.90
C GLU A 397 19.40 17.58 34.32
N GLY A 398 20.43 16.88 34.81
CA GLY A 398 21.03 17.13 36.13
C GLY A 398 21.64 15.89 36.78
N ASP A 399 22.21 16.07 37.98
CA ASP A 399 22.78 14.97 38.75
C ASP A 399 21.67 14.10 39.37
N ILE A 400 21.81 12.79 39.15
CA ILE A 400 20.99 11.76 39.77
C ILE A 400 21.42 11.63 41.24
N ASP A 401 20.50 11.29 42.14
CA ASP A 401 20.88 10.97 43.51
C ASP A 401 21.86 9.78 43.52
N GLU A 402 23.00 9.92 44.21
CA GLU A 402 24.06 8.89 44.26
C GLU A 402 23.57 7.59 44.92
N ASN A 403 22.46 7.66 45.67
CA ASN A 403 21.81 6.51 46.31
C ASN A 403 20.86 5.72 45.38
N LEU A 404 20.76 6.05 44.10
CA LEU A 404 19.87 5.38 43.14
C LEU A 404 20.44 4.04 42.59
N ALA A 405 21.27 3.35 43.37
CA ALA A 405 21.75 2.01 43.02
C ALA A 405 20.63 1.00 43.32
N ILE A 406 19.87 0.62 42.29
CA ILE A 406 18.81 -0.38 42.43
C ILE A 406 19.24 -1.70 41.79
N ASP A 407 19.15 -2.78 42.56
CA ASP A 407 19.21 -4.13 42.01
C ASP A 407 17.90 -4.46 41.30
N MET A 408 17.99 -4.82 40.01
CA MET A 408 16.87 -5.11 39.13
C MET A 408 16.84 -6.58 38.70
N ASN A 409 17.63 -7.45 39.35
CA ASN A 409 17.73 -8.86 38.97
C ASN A 409 16.41 -9.62 39.23
N GLU A 410 15.72 -9.35 40.34
CA GLU A 410 14.43 -9.97 40.64
C GLU A 410 13.34 -9.51 39.65
N GLU A 411 13.29 -8.20 39.37
CA GLU A 411 12.38 -7.61 38.36
C GLU A 411 12.60 -8.23 36.97
N LEU A 412 13.86 -8.45 36.58
CA LEU A 412 14.21 -9.07 35.31
C LEU A 412 13.66 -10.49 35.18
N GLU A 413 13.76 -11.31 36.24
CA GLU A 413 13.27 -12.69 36.20
C GLU A 413 11.75 -12.77 36.11
N GLU A 414 11.03 -11.88 36.81
CA GLU A 414 9.57 -11.81 36.70
C GLU A 414 9.11 -11.35 35.31
N VAL A 415 9.75 -10.32 34.76
CA VAL A 415 9.44 -9.83 33.40
C VAL A 415 9.79 -10.88 32.35
N LYS A 416 10.93 -11.57 32.46
CA LYS A 416 11.29 -12.66 31.54
C LYS A 416 10.24 -13.76 31.50
N LYS A 417 9.71 -14.15 32.66
CA LYS A 417 8.62 -15.14 32.73
C LYS A 417 7.40 -14.69 31.93
N LYS A 418 7.03 -13.41 32.06
CA LYS A 418 5.92 -12.82 31.30
C LYS A 418 6.20 -12.78 29.79
N VAL A 419 7.44 -12.46 29.41
CA VAL A 419 7.88 -12.46 28.00
C VAL A 419 7.75 -13.86 27.39
N LEU A 420 8.14 -14.91 28.13
CA LEU A 420 8.02 -16.29 27.68
C LEU A 420 6.56 -16.71 27.49
N ASP A 421 5.65 -16.32 28.38
CA ASP A 421 4.21 -16.57 28.22
C ASP A 421 3.64 -15.91 26.95
N ASP A 422 4.07 -14.68 26.64
CA ASP A 422 3.65 -13.99 25.42
C ASP A 422 4.36 -14.52 24.16
N LEU A 423 5.56 -15.09 24.28
CA LEU A 423 6.26 -15.79 23.19
C LEU A 423 5.48 -17.02 22.73
N ASP A 424 4.86 -17.77 23.64
CA ASP A 424 4.04 -18.92 23.27
C ASP A 424 2.81 -18.52 22.44
N ARG A 425 2.18 -17.39 22.77
CA ARG A 425 1.07 -16.83 21.97
C ARG A 425 1.53 -16.44 20.57
N ILE A 426 2.70 -15.80 20.46
CA ILE A 426 3.30 -15.43 19.17
C ILE A 426 3.64 -16.68 18.35
N TYR A 427 4.14 -17.72 19.01
CA TYR A 427 4.45 -18.99 18.34
C TYR A 427 3.19 -19.65 17.76
N GLU A 428 2.09 -19.66 18.51
CA GLU A 428 0.80 -20.17 18.01
C GLU A 428 0.29 -19.36 16.82
N GLU A 429 0.33 -18.02 16.91
CA GLU A 429 -0.02 -17.10 15.81
C GLU A 429 0.84 -17.36 14.56
N ALA A 430 2.16 -17.47 14.74
CA ALA A 430 3.10 -17.75 13.67
C ALA A 430 2.86 -19.14 13.06
N LEU A 431 2.54 -20.15 13.87
CA LEU A 431 2.25 -21.51 13.41
C LEU A 431 0.99 -21.56 12.56
N GLU A 432 -0.08 -20.89 12.97
CA GLU A 432 -1.32 -20.80 12.19
C GLU A 432 -1.08 -20.08 10.86
N ARG A 433 -0.41 -18.92 10.90
CA ARG A 433 -0.03 -18.17 9.71
C ARG A 433 0.83 -19.01 8.76
N ARG A 434 1.83 -19.71 9.28
CA ARG A 434 2.74 -20.54 8.48
C ARG A 434 2.08 -21.78 7.90
N LYS A 435 1.18 -22.42 8.64
CA LYS A 435 0.35 -23.51 8.10
C LYS A 435 -0.49 -23.04 6.92
N ARG A 436 -1.15 -21.88 7.07
CA ARG A 436 -1.95 -21.25 6.01
C ARG A 436 -1.06 -20.97 4.79
N GLU A 437 0.02 -20.20 4.94
CA GLU A 437 0.99 -19.86 3.88
C GLU A 437 1.54 -21.12 3.17
N ALA A 438 1.91 -22.14 3.93
CA ALA A 438 2.45 -23.37 3.37
C ALA A 438 1.42 -24.18 2.58
N GLU A 439 0.17 -24.25 3.02
CA GLU A 439 -0.89 -24.91 2.26
C GLU A 439 -1.16 -24.21 0.93
N ILE A 440 -1.07 -22.89 0.89
CA ILE A 440 -1.29 -22.08 -0.32
C ILE A 440 -0.15 -22.29 -1.31
N LYS A 441 1.10 -22.09 -0.85
CA LYS A 441 2.29 -22.35 -1.68
C LYS A 441 2.32 -23.79 -2.21
N LYS A 442 1.93 -24.76 -1.38
CA LYS A 442 1.83 -26.18 -1.77
C LYS A 442 0.84 -26.36 -2.91
N ARG A 443 -0.39 -25.86 -2.76
CA ARG A 443 -1.43 -25.93 -3.80
C ARG A 443 -0.97 -25.25 -5.09
N HIS A 444 -0.36 -24.07 -4.98
CA HIS A 444 0.17 -23.33 -6.13
C HIS A 444 1.27 -24.11 -6.87
N TYR A 445 2.25 -24.68 -6.16
CA TYR A 445 3.28 -25.52 -6.76
C TYR A 445 2.67 -26.78 -7.39
N GLU A 446 1.75 -27.45 -6.70
CA GLU A 446 1.07 -28.63 -7.25
C GLU A 446 0.33 -28.31 -8.55
N MET A 447 -0.41 -27.20 -8.60
CA MET A 447 -1.16 -26.77 -9.79
C MET A 447 -0.25 -26.33 -10.94
N THR A 448 0.75 -25.50 -10.65
CA THR A 448 1.68 -24.97 -11.66
C THR A 448 2.51 -26.08 -12.28
N TYR A 449 3.17 -26.90 -11.46
CA TYR A 449 3.99 -27.99 -11.97
C TYR A 449 3.15 -29.11 -12.59
N SER A 450 1.95 -29.42 -12.10
CA SER A 450 1.08 -30.40 -12.78
C SER A 450 0.66 -29.95 -14.17
N THR A 451 0.40 -28.66 -14.37
CA THR A 451 0.09 -28.09 -15.69
C THR A 451 1.29 -28.17 -16.62
N LEU A 452 2.47 -27.73 -16.19
CA LEU A 452 3.71 -27.79 -16.98
C LEU A 452 4.10 -29.23 -17.33
N ILE A 453 3.96 -30.17 -16.39
CA ILE A 453 4.21 -31.59 -16.62
C ILE A 453 3.20 -32.16 -17.64
N ARG A 454 1.93 -31.78 -17.54
CA ARG A 454 0.90 -32.20 -18.50
C ARG A 454 1.21 -31.72 -19.92
N GLU A 455 1.56 -30.45 -20.09
CA GLU A 455 1.96 -29.88 -21.39
C GLU A 455 3.18 -30.59 -21.99
N SER A 456 4.19 -30.88 -21.16
CA SER A 456 5.38 -31.62 -21.58
C SER A 456 5.04 -33.04 -22.01
N ASN A 457 4.13 -33.70 -21.28
CA ASN A 457 3.65 -35.04 -21.60
C ASN A 457 2.84 -35.07 -22.92
N GLU A 458 2.00 -34.06 -23.17
CA GLU A 458 1.27 -33.91 -24.44
C GLU A 458 2.23 -33.74 -25.63
N LYS A 459 3.30 -32.95 -25.49
CA LYS A 459 4.34 -32.82 -26.52
C LYS A 459 5.08 -34.13 -26.77
N LEU A 460 5.40 -34.88 -25.72
CA LEU A 460 6.03 -36.20 -25.86
C LEU A 460 5.13 -37.19 -26.61
N LEU A 461 3.81 -37.14 -26.37
CA LEU A 461 2.84 -37.93 -27.12
C LEU A 461 2.77 -37.52 -28.59
N ASP A 462 2.79 -36.21 -28.88
CA ASP A 462 2.83 -35.70 -30.26
C ASP A 462 4.10 -36.13 -31.00
N TYR A 463 5.28 -35.96 -30.38
CA TYR A 463 6.54 -36.44 -30.95
C TYR A 463 6.54 -37.95 -31.18
N THR A 464 5.98 -38.73 -30.25
CA THR A 464 5.84 -40.17 -30.43
C THR A 464 4.95 -40.52 -31.62
N ARG A 465 3.87 -39.77 -31.83
CA ARG A 465 2.98 -39.93 -33.01
C ARG A 465 3.71 -39.58 -34.31
N ARG A 466 4.46 -38.48 -34.35
CA ARG A 466 5.24 -38.05 -35.52
C ARG A 466 6.37 -39.02 -35.87
N GLU A 467 7.02 -39.61 -34.86
CA GLU A 467 8.01 -40.68 -35.04
C GLU A 467 7.39 -41.91 -35.70
N MET A 468 6.15 -42.30 -35.32
CA MET A 468 5.42 -43.39 -35.98
C MET A 468 5.05 -43.08 -37.44
N LEU A 469 4.92 -41.81 -37.80
CA LEU A 469 4.68 -41.34 -39.17
C LEU A 469 5.96 -41.23 -40.03
N GLY A 470 7.13 -41.55 -39.45
CA GLY A 470 8.41 -41.59 -40.16
C GLY A 470 9.22 -40.28 -40.09
N GLU A 471 8.84 -39.31 -39.27
CA GLU A 471 9.60 -38.08 -39.05
C GLU A 471 10.74 -38.28 -38.03
N ASP A 472 11.91 -37.68 -38.24
CA ASP A 472 13.01 -37.71 -37.27
C ASP A 472 12.85 -36.64 -36.20
N VAL A 473 12.28 -37.05 -35.06
CA VAL A 473 12.03 -36.21 -33.88
C VAL A 473 12.75 -36.69 -32.62
N ARG A 474 13.74 -37.59 -32.76
CA ARG A 474 14.42 -38.25 -31.62
C ARG A 474 15.11 -37.27 -30.67
N LEU A 475 15.78 -36.26 -31.22
CA LEU A 475 16.45 -35.22 -30.43
C LEU A 475 15.45 -34.39 -29.63
N ALA A 476 14.40 -33.88 -30.29
CA ALA A 476 13.34 -33.10 -29.64
C ALA A 476 12.61 -33.90 -28.54
N LYS A 477 12.34 -35.19 -28.78
CA LYS A 477 11.77 -36.11 -27.78
C LYS A 477 12.68 -36.29 -26.56
N THR A 478 13.98 -36.44 -26.79
CA THR A 478 14.97 -36.60 -25.71
C THR A 478 15.13 -35.33 -24.87
N GLU A 479 15.12 -34.17 -25.52
CA GLU A 479 15.18 -32.87 -24.83
C GLU A 479 13.92 -32.62 -23.99
N GLU A 480 12.74 -32.93 -24.52
CA GLU A 480 11.49 -32.76 -23.79
C GLU A 480 11.35 -33.75 -22.62
N ASP A 481 11.82 -35.00 -22.76
CA ASP A 481 11.87 -35.96 -21.63
C ASP A 481 12.79 -35.49 -20.50
N LYS A 482 13.95 -34.92 -20.85
CA LYS A 482 14.86 -34.28 -19.87
C LYS A 482 14.18 -33.10 -19.17
N ARG A 483 13.47 -32.25 -19.91
CA ARG A 483 12.72 -31.12 -19.37
C ARG A 483 11.64 -31.59 -18.39
N MET A 484 10.86 -32.61 -18.75
CA MET A 484 9.83 -33.17 -17.88
C MET A 484 10.42 -33.70 -16.57
N LYS A 485 11.52 -34.46 -16.64
CA LYS A 485 12.22 -34.97 -15.45
C LYS A 485 12.77 -33.84 -14.58
N ALA A 486 13.29 -32.78 -15.18
CA ALA A 486 13.74 -31.60 -14.46
C ALA A 486 12.58 -30.89 -13.72
N LEU A 487 11.43 -30.73 -14.37
CA LEU A 487 10.23 -30.14 -13.75
C LEU A 487 9.71 -30.97 -12.56
N ILE A 488 9.72 -32.30 -12.66
CA ILE A 488 9.33 -33.20 -11.55
C ILE A 488 10.30 -33.01 -10.38
N LYS A 489 11.60 -33.03 -10.65
CA LYS A 489 12.63 -32.85 -9.62
C LYS A 489 12.51 -31.48 -8.95
N GLU A 490 12.32 -30.41 -9.73
CA GLU A 490 12.14 -29.05 -9.20
C GLU A 490 10.89 -28.94 -8.32
N LYS A 491 9.78 -29.57 -8.73
CA LYS A 491 8.55 -29.66 -7.91
C LYS A 491 8.85 -30.32 -6.56
N GLU A 492 9.53 -31.47 -6.55
CA GLU A 492 9.88 -32.19 -5.32
C GLU A 492 10.78 -31.36 -4.40
N GLU A 493 11.78 -30.68 -4.97
CA GLU A 493 12.67 -29.79 -4.23
C GLU A 493 11.90 -28.61 -3.60
N LYS A 494 10.99 -27.98 -4.34
CA LYS A 494 10.15 -26.88 -3.84
C LYS A 494 9.20 -27.33 -2.73
N LEU A 495 8.60 -28.51 -2.86
CA LEU A 495 7.73 -29.08 -1.81
C LEU A 495 8.52 -29.45 -0.56
N SER A 496 9.71 -30.03 -0.70
CA SER A 496 10.57 -30.34 0.45
C SER A 496 11.07 -29.07 1.16
N ALA A 497 11.44 -28.03 0.41
CA ALA A 497 11.80 -26.74 1.00
C ALA A 497 10.64 -26.13 1.80
N LEU A 498 9.42 -26.25 1.28
CA LEU A 498 8.21 -25.79 1.95
C LEU A 498 7.93 -26.53 3.27
N GLU A 499 8.23 -27.83 3.33
CA GLU A 499 8.13 -28.60 4.58
C GLU A 499 9.14 -28.11 5.63
N ARG A 500 10.33 -27.64 5.22
CA ARG A 500 11.31 -27.03 6.13
C ARG A 500 10.84 -25.66 6.63
N GLU A 501 10.23 -24.84 5.75
CA GLU A 501 9.63 -23.55 6.12
C GLU A 501 8.52 -23.68 7.18
N ARG A 502 7.85 -24.84 7.26
CA ARG A 502 6.81 -25.14 8.27
C ARG A 502 7.37 -25.40 9.66
N THR A 503 8.62 -25.81 9.76
CA THR A 503 9.26 -26.05 11.05
C THR A 503 9.57 -24.69 11.67
N LEU A 504 8.96 -24.39 12.81
CA LEU A 504 9.19 -23.15 13.54
C LEU A 504 10.02 -23.41 14.78
N THR A 505 11.03 -22.58 15.00
CA THR A 505 11.88 -22.59 16.17
C THR A 505 11.68 -21.30 16.97
N ARG A 506 11.57 -21.45 18.28
CA ARG A 506 11.55 -20.31 19.22
C ARG A 506 12.99 -19.88 19.43
N THR A 507 13.28 -18.58 19.27
CA THR A 507 14.53 -18.02 19.76
C THR A 507 14.32 -17.48 21.16
N ASP A 508 15.36 -17.48 21.99
CA ASP A 508 15.30 -16.83 23.28
C ASP A 508 15.02 -15.32 23.10
N PRO A 509 14.11 -14.72 23.89
CA PRO A 509 13.83 -13.30 23.81
C PRO A 509 15.07 -12.47 24.10
N GLU A 510 15.35 -11.54 23.20
CA GLU A 510 16.52 -10.68 23.28
C GLU A 510 16.18 -9.38 24.01
N LEU A 511 16.95 -9.05 25.04
CA LEU A 511 16.77 -7.79 25.75
C LEU A 511 17.35 -6.63 24.91
N VAL A 512 16.49 -5.73 24.43
CA VAL A 512 16.88 -4.60 23.59
C VAL A 512 17.26 -3.39 24.44
N ALA A 513 16.43 -3.07 25.44
CA ALA A 513 16.65 -1.91 26.29
C ALA A 513 15.99 -2.05 27.66
N VAL A 514 16.55 -1.34 28.63
CA VAL A 514 16.02 -1.16 29.98
C VAL A 514 16.06 0.32 30.33
N ALA A 515 14.94 0.88 30.77
CA ALA A 515 14.90 2.23 31.30
C ALA A 515 14.37 2.24 32.73
N LEU A 516 15.12 2.84 33.65
CA LEU A 516 14.62 3.13 34.98
C LEU A 516 13.77 4.40 34.91
N VAL A 517 12.51 4.31 35.33
CA VAL A 517 11.56 5.42 35.29
C VAL A 517 11.38 5.98 36.69
N ILE A 518 11.69 7.26 36.85
CA ILE A 518 11.59 7.95 38.13
C ILE A 518 10.62 9.12 38.06
N PRO A 519 9.93 9.44 39.18
CA PRO A 519 9.09 10.62 39.26
C PRO A 519 9.95 11.90 39.30
N PRO A 520 9.39 13.06 38.91
CA PRO A 520 10.10 14.33 38.93
C PRO A 520 10.56 14.70 40.35
N SER A 521 9.82 14.27 41.37
CA SER A 521 10.12 14.50 42.80
C SER A 521 11.44 13.88 43.29
N LYS A 522 11.99 12.90 42.58
CA LYS A 522 13.30 12.27 42.88
C LYS A 522 14.48 12.89 42.13
N VAL A 523 14.20 13.80 41.18
CA VAL A 523 15.22 14.63 40.55
C VAL A 523 15.52 15.77 41.52
N LYS A 524 16.80 16.06 41.82
CA LYS A 524 17.18 17.14 42.76
C LYS A 524 16.70 18.51 42.25
N ARG A 525 15.45 18.90 42.55
CA ARG A 525 14.91 20.28 42.51
C ARG A 525 13.59 20.41 43.29
N ASP A 526 13.59 21.43 44.17
CA ASP A 526 12.51 22.12 44.91
C ASP A 526 11.39 21.29 45.61
N PRO A 527 11.34 21.22 46.96
CA PRO A 527 10.35 20.45 47.73
C PRO A 527 8.88 20.93 47.66
N LYS A 528 8.53 21.92 46.83
CA LYS A 528 7.15 22.43 46.66
C LYS A 528 6.27 21.63 45.68
N LEU A 529 6.80 20.57 45.05
CA LEU A 529 6.10 19.81 44.00
C LEU A 529 5.11 18.75 44.51
N LYS A 530 5.33 18.16 45.70
CA LYS A 530 4.52 17.02 46.19
C LYS A 530 3.02 17.33 46.40
N ASP A 531 2.69 18.49 46.98
CA ASP A 531 1.29 18.86 47.24
C ASP A 531 0.52 19.20 45.94
N VAL A 532 1.24 19.63 44.90
CA VAL A 532 0.68 19.96 43.59
C VAL A 532 0.39 18.68 42.79
N GLU A 533 1.26 17.68 42.89
CA GLU A 533 1.12 16.37 42.24
C GLU A 533 -0.10 15.59 42.77
N GLU A 534 -0.28 15.51 44.10
CA GLU A 534 -1.43 14.80 44.68
C GLU A 534 -2.77 15.44 44.30
N LEU A 535 -2.82 16.79 44.27
CA LEU A 535 -4.01 17.51 43.84
C LEU A 535 -4.32 17.27 42.35
N LYS A 536 -3.29 17.22 41.49
CA LYS A 536 -3.44 16.94 40.05
C LYS A 536 -3.99 15.53 39.83
N ARG A 537 -3.46 14.54 40.55
CA ARG A 537 -3.94 13.15 40.50
C ARG A 537 -5.41 13.02 40.89
N GLN A 538 -5.84 13.72 41.95
CA GLN A 538 -7.24 13.74 42.37
C GLN A 538 -8.17 14.35 41.31
N VAL A 539 -7.73 15.40 40.62
CA VAL A 539 -8.49 16.03 39.52
C VAL A 539 -8.63 15.08 38.32
N GLU A 540 -7.56 14.38 37.94
CA GLU A 540 -7.56 13.42 36.84
C GLU A 540 -8.48 12.23 37.12
N MET A 541 -8.39 11.63 38.32
CA MET A 541 -9.27 10.53 38.73
C MET A 541 -10.74 10.93 38.73
N ALA A 542 -11.06 12.13 39.24
CA ALA A 542 -12.43 12.64 39.27
C ALA A 542 -12.99 12.86 37.85
N GLY A 543 -12.19 13.41 36.95
CA GLY A 543 -12.59 13.61 35.56
C GLY A 543 -12.77 12.30 34.79
N MET A 544 -11.88 11.34 34.99
CA MET A 544 -11.97 9.99 34.38
C MET A 544 -13.27 9.29 34.80
N ALA A 545 -13.56 9.26 36.10
CA ALA A 545 -14.79 8.67 36.64
C ALA A 545 -16.05 9.34 36.06
N PHE A 546 -16.04 10.68 35.95
CA PHE A 546 -17.14 11.44 35.38
C PHE A 546 -17.38 11.10 33.89
N VAL A 547 -16.33 10.95 33.08
CA VAL A 547 -16.46 10.61 31.66
C VAL A 547 -16.98 9.18 31.48
N MET A 548 -16.49 8.23 32.27
CA MET A 548 -16.97 6.83 32.26
C MET A 548 -18.47 6.76 32.59
N GLU A 549 -18.93 7.50 33.59
CA GLU A 549 -20.35 7.58 33.94
C GLU A 549 -21.17 8.27 32.83
N TYR A 550 -20.66 9.36 32.27
CA TYR A 550 -21.32 10.07 31.17
C TYR A 550 -21.54 9.18 29.94
N GLU A 551 -20.50 8.47 29.47
CA GLU A 551 -20.60 7.57 28.31
C GLU A 551 -21.56 6.40 28.57
N SER A 552 -21.54 5.85 29.78
CA SER A 552 -22.48 4.79 30.21
C SER A 552 -23.93 5.29 30.18
N ASN A 553 -24.19 6.51 30.67
CA ASN A 553 -25.52 7.13 30.65
C ASN A 553 -26.02 7.43 29.23
N GLN A 554 -25.14 7.55 28.25
CA GLN A 554 -25.50 7.68 26.83
C GLN A 554 -25.78 6.33 26.14
N GLY A 555 -25.80 5.23 26.90
CA GLY A 555 -26.06 3.88 26.38
C GLY A 555 -24.87 3.27 25.63
N ARG A 556 -23.65 3.75 25.90
CA ARG A 556 -22.40 3.19 25.36
C ARG A 556 -21.72 2.31 26.40
N LYS A 557 -20.76 1.49 25.98
CA LYS A 557 -19.95 0.62 26.84
C LYS A 557 -18.51 1.15 26.89
N PRO A 558 -18.16 1.98 27.89
CA PRO A 558 -16.80 2.49 28.06
C PRO A 558 -15.91 1.47 28.80
N LEU A 559 -14.67 1.34 28.37
CA LEU A 559 -13.61 0.53 28.96
C LEU A 559 -12.41 1.43 29.24
N ASP A 560 -11.88 1.38 30.46
CA ASP A 560 -10.67 2.10 30.86
C ASP A 560 -9.43 1.33 30.34
N VAL A 561 -8.65 2.01 29.51
CA VAL A 561 -7.39 1.52 28.92
C VAL A 561 -6.22 2.47 29.21
N SER A 562 -6.39 3.41 30.14
CA SER A 562 -5.37 4.40 30.52
C SER A 562 -4.03 3.76 30.91
N LYS A 563 -4.08 2.58 31.55
CA LYS A 563 -2.91 1.79 31.98
C LYS A 563 -2.16 1.10 30.84
N GLU A 564 -2.77 0.97 29.66
CA GLU A 564 -2.14 0.37 28.48
C GLU A 564 -1.32 1.41 27.68
N PHE A 565 -1.44 2.70 28.04
CA PHE A 565 -0.74 3.82 27.42
C PHE A 565 -0.92 3.89 25.90
N LEU A 566 -2.14 3.66 25.40
CA LEU A 566 -2.47 3.65 23.97
C LEU A 566 -2.59 5.06 23.34
N GLY A 567 -2.29 6.11 24.09
CA GLY A 567 -2.49 7.52 23.70
C GLY A 567 -3.96 7.96 23.71
N TYR A 568 -4.81 7.22 24.42
CA TYR A 568 -6.17 7.57 24.84
C TYR A 568 -6.52 6.79 26.11
N ASP A 569 -7.39 7.36 26.95
CA ASP A 569 -7.75 6.78 28.25
C ASP A 569 -8.93 5.81 28.20
N ILE A 570 -9.94 6.09 27.38
CA ILE A 570 -11.22 5.36 27.36
C ILE A 570 -11.54 4.86 25.96
N LEU A 571 -11.87 3.58 25.86
CA LEU A 571 -12.47 2.97 24.67
C LEU A 571 -13.99 2.84 24.85
N SER A 572 -14.78 3.59 24.09
CA SER A 572 -16.25 3.60 24.20
C SER A 572 -16.93 3.06 22.95
N SER A 573 -17.59 1.90 23.06
CA SER A 573 -18.27 1.24 21.95
C SER A 573 -19.80 1.36 22.03
N SER A 574 -20.46 1.47 20.88
CA SER A 574 -21.92 1.44 20.75
C SER A 574 -22.34 0.56 19.58
N GLU A 575 -23.40 -0.23 19.79
CA GLU A 575 -24.04 -1.06 18.77
C GLU A 575 -25.43 -0.49 18.50
N LYS A 576 -25.63 0.16 17.36
CA LYS A 576 -26.95 0.62 16.89
C LYS A 576 -27.23 -0.01 15.52
N GLY A 577 -27.98 -1.11 15.50
CA GLY A 577 -28.30 -1.84 14.26
C GLY A 577 -27.08 -2.60 13.71
N ASN A 578 -26.80 -2.48 12.40
CA ASN A 578 -25.66 -3.12 11.73
C ASN A 578 -24.35 -2.28 11.79
N GLU A 579 -24.39 -1.09 12.42
CA GLU A 579 -23.22 -0.21 12.52
C GLU A 579 -22.64 -0.23 13.93
N ARG A 580 -21.34 -0.51 14.03
CA ARG A 580 -20.56 -0.49 15.27
C ARG A 580 -19.73 0.79 15.30
N GLU A 581 -20.07 1.72 16.19
CA GLU A 581 -19.33 2.97 16.37
C GLU A 581 -18.39 2.82 17.58
N THR A 582 -17.09 2.99 17.37
CA THR A 582 -16.08 2.99 18.44
C THR A 582 -15.50 4.39 18.59
N ARG A 583 -15.42 4.88 19.83
CA ARG A 583 -14.77 6.15 20.17
C ARG A 583 -13.53 5.88 21.00
N TYR A 584 -12.47 6.58 20.64
CA TYR A 584 -11.20 6.61 21.35
C TYR A 584 -11.12 7.95 22.06
N ILE A 585 -11.23 7.95 23.39
CA ILE A 585 -11.44 9.17 24.18
C ILE A 585 -10.22 9.41 25.06
N GLU A 586 -9.61 10.57 24.89
CA GLU A 586 -8.59 11.13 25.78
C GLU A 586 -9.25 12.11 26.75
N VAL A 587 -8.97 12.00 28.05
CA VAL A 587 -9.63 12.80 29.10
C VAL A 587 -8.66 13.83 29.68
N LYS A 588 -8.93 15.12 29.45
CA LYS A 588 -8.16 16.21 30.05
C LYS A 588 -8.98 16.91 31.13
N SER A 589 -8.51 16.83 32.37
CA SER A 589 -9.25 17.26 33.56
C SER A 589 -8.62 18.48 34.22
N PHE A 590 -9.43 19.48 34.56
CA PHE A 590 -9.00 20.71 35.20
C PHE A 590 -9.78 20.98 36.48
N LYS A 591 -9.10 21.54 37.48
CA LYS A 591 -9.73 22.00 38.73
C LYS A 591 -10.73 23.13 38.48
N ASP A 592 -10.39 24.09 37.64
CA ASP A 592 -11.24 25.22 37.25
C ASP A 592 -11.32 25.29 35.72
N THR A 593 -10.33 25.91 35.07
CA THR A 593 -10.10 25.94 33.61
C THR A 593 -8.59 26.01 33.34
N GLY A 594 -8.11 25.50 32.21
CA GLY A 594 -6.67 25.48 31.90
C GLY A 594 -6.36 25.29 30.42
N PRO A 595 -5.08 25.47 30.02
CA PRO A 595 -4.65 25.26 28.64
C PRO A 595 -4.72 23.77 28.29
N LEU A 596 -5.31 23.47 27.13
CA LEU A 596 -5.36 22.11 26.58
C LEU A 596 -4.01 21.78 25.93
N GLU A 597 -3.30 20.84 26.52
CA GLU A 597 -2.05 20.29 25.97
C GLU A 597 -2.25 18.80 25.67
N LEU A 598 -1.79 18.37 24.49
CA LEU A 598 -1.77 16.97 24.11
C LEU A 598 -0.33 16.48 24.05
N THR A 599 -0.08 15.28 24.55
CA THR A 599 1.23 14.64 24.43
C THR A 599 1.54 14.32 22.98
N SER A 600 2.82 14.04 22.68
CA SER A 600 3.21 13.64 21.32
C SER A 600 2.52 12.35 20.90
N HIS A 601 2.26 11.44 21.85
CA HIS A 601 1.57 10.19 21.58
C HIS A 601 0.07 10.40 21.30
N GLU A 602 -0.62 11.19 22.13
CA GLU A 602 -2.05 11.53 21.93
C GLU A 602 -2.30 12.21 20.58
N TRP A 603 -1.44 13.16 20.20
CA TRP A 603 -1.58 13.86 18.92
C TRP A 603 -1.46 12.92 17.71
N GLN A 604 -0.54 11.96 17.77
CA GLN A 604 -0.43 10.95 16.72
C GLN A 604 -1.66 10.06 16.65
N MET A 605 -2.22 9.70 17.80
CA MET A 605 -3.44 8.90 17.84
C MET A 605 -4.62 9.66 17.28
N ALA A 606 -4.72 10.95 17.57
CA ALA A 606 -5.67 11.84 16.91
C ALA A 606 -5.49 11.89 15.38
N GLU A 607 -4.26 11.98 14.86
CA GLU A 607 -4.00 11.98 13.41
C GLU A 607 -4.36 10.64 12.73
N ARG A 608 -4.16 9.53 13.46
CA ARG A 608 -4.40 8.18 12.95
C ARG A 608 -5.89 7.82 12.94
N LEU A 609 -6.58 8.11 14.03
CA LEU A 609 -7.98 7.74 14.27
C LEU A 609 -8.97 8.81 13.81
N ARG A 610 -8.53 10.06 13.60
CA ARG A 610 -9.31 11.15 13.00
C ARG A 610 -10.68 11.32 13.66
N GLU A 611 -11.74 11.09 12.90
CA GLU A 611 -13.14 11.24 13.32
C GLU A 611 -13.56 10.29 14.46
N ASP A 612 -12.80 9.22 14.66
CA ASP A 612 -13.02 8.24 15.72
C ASP A 612 -12.33 8.66 17.05
N TYR A 613 -11.42 9.64 17.01
CA TYR A 613 -10.71 10.18 18.18
C TYR A 613 -11.38 11.42 18.76
N TRP A 614 -11.51 11.42 20.08
CA TRP A 614 -12.18 12.46 20.84
C TRP A 614 -11.33 12.92 22.01
N VAL A 615 -11.33 14.23 22.25
CA VAL A 615 -10.76 14.81 23.48
C VAL A 615 -11.91 15.34 24.32
N TYR A 616 -12.03 14.81 25.52
CA TYR A 616 -13.05 15.17 26.50
C TYR A 616 -12.39 16.05 27.55
N VAL A 617 -12.77 17.33 27.56
CA VAL A 617 -12.25 18.30 28.51
C VAL A 617 -13.23 18.44 29.66
N VAL A 618 -12.80 18.06 30.86
CA VAL A 618 -13.60 18.14 32.10
C VAL A 618 -13.11 19.32 32.93
N GLU A 619 -13.88 20.41 32.90
CA GLU A 619 -13.65 21.59 33.73
C GLU A 619 -14.38 21.47 35.07
N ASN A 620 -13.85 22.06 36.14
CA ASN A 620 -14.44 22.01 37.48
C ASN A 620 -14.63 20.57 38.03
N ALA A 621 -13.68 19.68 37.75
CA ALA A 621 -13.80 18.24 37.98
C ALA A 621 -14.16 17.84 39.43
N LEU A 622 -13.67 18.60 40.43
CA LEU A 622 -13.88 18.31 41.86
C LEU A 622 -15.17 18.89 42.46
N GLN A 623 -15.91 19.73 41.73
CA GLN A 623 -17.10 20.40 42.27
C GLN A 623 -18.34 20.16 41.41
N LYS A 624 -18.37 20.77 40.22
CA LYS A 624 -19.50 20.67 39.29
C LYS A 624 -18.95 20.48 37.88
N PRO A 625 -18.57 19.24 37.53
CA PRO A 625 -17.89 18.95 36.27
C PRO A 625 -18.70 19.43 35.07
N ARG A 626 -18.02 20.10 34.13
CA ARG A 626 -18.54 20.50 32.83
C ARG A 626 -17.73 19.83 31.75
N LEU A 627 -18.41 19.20 30.80
CA LEU A 627 -17.78 18.45 29.72
C LEU A 627 -17.85 19.21 28.40
N THR A 628 -16.69 19.45 27.81
CA THR A 628 -16.55 19.90 26.42
C THR A 628 -15.97 18.77 25.58
N LYS A 629 -16.56 18.51 24.41
CA LYS A 629 -16.16 17.41 23.51
C LYS A 629 -15.57 17.96 22.23
N ILE A 630 -14.39 17.48 21.86
CA ILE A 630 -13.72 17.85 20.62
C ILE A 630 -13.56 16.58 19.79
N ARG A 631 -14.14 16.56 18.58
CA ARG A 631 -14.01 15.45 17.62
C ARG A 631 -12.94 15.80 16.59
N ASP A 632 -12.12 14.83 16.20
CA ASP A 632 -10.99 15.02 15.27
C ASP A 632 -10.14 16.25 15.64
N PRO A 633 -9.46 16.24 16.80
CA PRO A 633 -8.62 17.36 17.22
C PRO A 633 -7.47 17.60 16.23
N ALA A 634 -6.96 16.57 15.54
CA ALA A 634 -5.93 16.72 14.52
C ALA A 634 -6.41 17.47 13.27
N GLY A 635 -7.65 17.25 12.84
CA GLY A 635 -8.30 18.05 11.79
C GLY A 635 -8.62 19.46 12.26
N THR A 636 -9.13 19.59 13.49
CA THR A 636 -9.58 20.87 14.09
C THR A 636 -8.41 21.83 14.36
N PHE A 637 -7.27 21.33 14.83
CA PHE A 637 -6.12 22.13 15.23
C PHE A 637 -4.92 21.98 14.27
N ARG A 638 -5.18 21.71 12.99
CA ARG A 638 -4.17 21.40 11.96
C ARG A 638 -3.02 22.42 11.85
N GLU A 639 -3.27 23.68 12.16
CA GLU A 639 -2.30 24.78 12.11
C GLU A 639 -1.28 24.76 13.28
N TYR A 640 -1.61 24.08 14.38
CA TYR A 640 -0.76 24.03 15.59
C TYR A 640 0.30 22.92 15.53
N ARG A 641 0.29 22.07 14.49
CA ARG A 641 1.30 21.03 14.23
C ARG A 641 2.73 21.60 14.22
N GLU A 642 2.92 22.84 13.75
CA GLU A 642 4.25 23.48 13.65
C GLU A 642 4.87 23.85 15.00
N LYS A 643 4.09 24.00 16.07
CA LYS A 643 4.62 24.29 17.42
C LYS A 643 5.21 23.06 18.09
N ILE A 644 4.64 21.87 17.84
CA ILE A 644 5.11 20.59 18.41
C ILE A 644 6.46 20.18 17.80
N ILE A 645 6.64 20.40 16.48
CA ILE A 645 7.90 20.12 15.76
C ILE A 645 9.09 20.93 16.31
N LYS A 646 8.86 22.08 16.95
CA LYS A 646 9.93 22.91 17.53
C LYS A 646 10.37 22.49 18.94
N ILE A 647 9.61 21.61 19.61
CA ILE A 647 9.85 21.19 20.99
C ILE A 647 10.63 19.87 21.05
N ILE A 648 10.54 19.05 19.99
CA ILE A 648 11.36 17.84 19.75
C ILE A 648 12.63 18.25 19.01
#